data_AF-A0A226NJN6-F1
#
_entry.id   AF-A0A226NJN6-F1
#
_cell.length_a   1.000
_cell.length_b   1.000
_cell.length_c   1.000
_cell.angle_alpha   90.00
_cell.angle_beta   90.00
_cell.angle_gamma   90.00
#
_symmetry.space_group_name_H-M   'P 1'
#
loop_
_entity.id
_entity.type
_entity.pdbx_description
1 polymer ?
#
loop_
_entity_poly.entity_id
_entity_poly.type
_entity_poly.pdbx_seq_one_letter_code
_entity_poly.pdbx_strand_id
1 'polypeptide(L)'
;MARPRLFGRLRAAVLGVVHVGALPGTPRSSLPLAQIIDQACQEAEAYKDAGVDGLIVENMHDRPYTPCPGPEVTAAMTAVGTAVRRLCPHLALGVQVLCAANQQATAVALAAGLDFIRVEGFVFSHVADEGIINACAGSLLRYRKQIGAENIQIFADIKKKHSAHALTADISVAETASAAELFLADGVVLTGTATGLPADPGELREVQDAVKIPVLIGSGVTLENVKNYLDANALIIGSYFKKEGYWANGVDPDRLKKFMEHIRLYPGKMPIHVDQMMQLLCHVSQEKGMTAAVKHSGRGALLAGATAFVGGLVGGPPGIAVGGALGGLLGAWMTSGQFKPVPQILMELPPAEQQKLYDEAITIVRSLDWTDVAQLTALVMGSGHLQQQMAGVVINYLTRELSAEIKMPIRVDQMMQLLCHVSRKKGMKAAVKRSFRGGMVTVTSALIGGLLGGPPGIAVGGALGGLLGAWMSGPEFKPVPQILMELPPPEQQKLYIEAIAVLKSLDWSDFARLTAVVMSSDLLQLQLAKIVERPYPGKMPIRVDQMMQLLCHVSREKGMTAAVKHSGRGALLAGVTAFVGGLVGGPPGIAVGGALGGLLGAWMTSGQFKPVPQILMELPPAEQQKLYKEAMAIVKGLNCADIFQLTVFVMGSGHLQQQMAGVVINYLTRELSAEIKYGK
;
A
#
# COMPACT_ATOMS: atom_id res chain seq x y z
N MET A 1 30.41 11.83 -5.45
CA MET A 1 29.77 11.05 -6.52
C MET A 1 29.16 9.80 -5.91
N ALA A 2 27.90 9.49 -6.19
CA ALA A 2 27.29 8.23 -5.76
C ALA A 2 28.01 7.07 -6.46
N ARG A 3 28.49 6.07 -5.69
CA ARG A 3 29.20 4.90 -6.23
C ARG A 3 28.21 4.00 -7.00
N PRO A 4 28.61 3.37 -8.11
CA PRO A 4 27.76 2.39 -8.78
C PRO A 4 27.43 1.24 -7.82
N ARG A 5 26.15 0.88 -7.72
CA ARG A 5 25.73 -0.30 -6.93
C ARG A 5 26.21 -1.56 -7.64
N LEU A 6 27.02 -2.38 -6.97
CA LEU A 6 27.50 -3.66 -7.54
C LEU A 6 26.39 -4.69 -7.68
N PHE A 7 25.41 -4.68 -6.78
CA PHE A 7 24.30 -5.64 -6.77
C PHE A 7 22.98 -4.88 -6.99
N GLY A 8 22.45 -4.97 -8.21
CA GLY A 8 21.18 -4.37 -8.62
C GLY A 8 19.98 -5.05 -7.94
N ARG A 9 18.93 -4.28 -7.63
CA ARG A 9 17.78 -4.71 -6.78
C ARG A 9 16.74 -5.61 -7.49
N LEU A 10 17.14 -6.41 -8.46
CA LEU A 10 16.22 -7.38 -9.06
C LEU A 10 16.08 -8.56 -8.10
N ARG A 11 17.13 -9.33 -7.86
CA ARG A 11 17.14 -10.49 -6.95
C ARG A 11 18.40 -10.48 -6.09
N ALA A 12 18.43 -11.28 -5.04
CA ALA A 12 19.66 -11.52 -4.28
C ALA A 12 20.77 -12.03 -5.23
N ALA A 13 21.87 -11.29 -5.34
CA ALA A 13 23.01 -11.69 -6.15
C ALA A 13 23.70 -12.91 -5.53
N VAL A 14 24.15 -13.88 -6.33
CA VAL A 14 24.88 -15.06 -5.84
C VAL A 14 26.37 -14.86 -6.06
N LEU A 15 27.13 -14.88 -4.97
CA LEU A 15 28.58 -14.74 -4.95
C LEU A 15 29.24 -16.08 -4.63
N GLY A 16 30.02 -16.62 -5.56
CA GLY A 16 30.84 -17.82 -5.33
C GLY A 16 32.15 -17.47 -4.63
N VAL A 17 32.63 -18.34 -3.73
CA VAL A 17 33.95 -18.17 -3.10
C VAL A 17 34.97 -19.08 -3.79
N VAL A 18 36.04 -18.46 -4.31
CA VAL A 18 37.22 -19.13 -4.85
C VAL A 18 38.21 -19.34 -3.71
N HIS A 19 38.31 -20.58 -3.21
CA HIS A 19 39.24 -20.92 -2.13
C HIS A 19 40.63 -21.20 -2.71
N VAL A 20 41.55 -20.26 -2.52
CA VAL A 20 42.91 -20.36 -3.03
C VAL A 20 43.69 -21.42 -2.24
N GLY A 21 44.49 -22.21 -2.95
CA GLY A 21 45.43 -23.16 -2.34
C GLY A 21 46.43 -22.48 -1.40
N ALA A 22 47.06 -23.27 -0.52
CA ALA A 22 47.97 -22.74 0.49
C ALA A 22 49.12 -21.95 -0.15
N LEU A 23 49.22 -20.67 0.19
CA LEU A 23 50.12 -19.71 -0.45
C LEU A 23 51.57 -19.83 0.06
N PRO A 24 52.56 -19.35 -0.72
CA PRO A 24 53.94 -19.29 -0.27
C PRO A 24 54.06 -18.61 1.11
N GLY A 25 54.92 -19.17 1.97
CA GLY A 25 55.09 -18.70 3.35
C GLY A 25 54.19 -19.38 4.37
N THR A 26 53.13 -20.08 3.94
CA THR A 26 52.23 -20.79 4.86
C THR A 26 52.70 -22.23 5.14
N PRO A 27 52.39 -22.81 6.31
CA PRO A 27 52.90 -24.14 6.68
C PRO A 27 52.46 -25.29 5.77
N ARG A 28 51.36 -25.10 5.03
CA ARG A 28 50.81 -26.11 4.11
C ARG A 28 51.13 -25.83 2.65
N SER A 29 51.90 -24.79 2.35
CA SER A 29 52.34 -24.48 1.00
C SER A 29 53.18 -25.61 0.44
N SER A 30 52.72 -26.23 -0.64
CA SER A 30 53.44 -27.31 -1.33
C SER A 30 53.48 -27.15 -2.85
N LEU A 31 52.61 -26.30 -3.41
CA LEU A 31 52.47 -26.11 -4.85
C LEU A 31 53.23 -24.87 -5.32
N PRO A 32 53.79 -24.88 -6.54
CA PRO A 32 54.26 -23.66 -7.20
C PRO A 32 53.11 -22.66 -7.39
N LEU A 33 53.39 -21.37 -7.23
CA LEU A 33 52.38 -20.30 -7.34
C LEU A 33 51.60 -20.35 -8.67
N ALA A 34 52.26 -20.72 -9.78
CA ALA A 34 51.59 -20.90 -11.07
C ALA A 34 50.45 -21.93 -11.01
N GLN A 35 50.67 -23.07 -10.35
CA GLN A 35 49.63 -24.10 -10.21
C GLN A 35 48.48 -23.65 -9.30
N ILE A 36 48.78 -22.84 -8.27
CA ILE A 36 47.75 -22.23 -7.41
C ILE A 36 46.87 -21.27 -8.22
N ILE A 37 47.49 -20.46 -9.09
CA ILE A 37 46.77 -19.56 -10.01
C ILE A 37 45.89 -20.37 -10.97
N ASP A 38 46.41 -21.45 -11.56
CA ASP A 38 45.66 -22.31 -12.47
C ASP A 38 44.44 -22.94 -11.78
N GLN A 39 44.61 -23.45 -10.54
CA GLN A 39 43.52 -24.01 -9.74
C GLN A 39 42.45 -22.96 -9.43
N ALA A 40 42.85 -21.75 -9.04
CA ALA A 40 41.91 -20.66 -8.77
C ALA A 40 41.15 -20.23 -10.04
N CYS A 41 41.81 -20.24 -11.20
CA CYS A 41 41.17 -19.93 -12.49
C CYS A 41 40.17 -21.02 -12.90
N GLN A 42 40.51 -22.29 -12.76
CA GLN A 42 39.58 -23.41 -13.04
C GLN A 42 38.32 -23.31 -12.17
N GLU A 43 38.49 -22.98 -10.89
CA GLU A 43 37.37 -22.79 -9.97
C GLU A 43 36.51 -21.57 -10.33
N ALA A 44 37.14 -20.44 -10.68
CA ALA A 44 36.44 -19.24 -11.16
C ALA A 44 35.68 -19.48 -12.48
N GLU A 45 36.25 -20.27 -13.39
CA GLU A 45 35.62 -20.66 -14.65
C GLU A 45 34.34 -21.46 -14.41
N ALA A 46 34.39 -22.46 -13.52
CA ALA A 46 33.22 -23.25 -13.16
C ALA A 46 32.05 -22.39 -12.62
N TYR A 47 32.36 -21.39 -11.79
CA TYR A 47 31.36 -20.44 -11.31
C TYR A 47 30.82 -19.53 -12.41
N LYS A 48 31.70 -18.98 -13.24
CA LYS A 48 31.34 -18.13 -14.38
C LYS A 48 30.40 -18.86 -15.34
N ASP A 49 30.71 -20.12 -15.67
CA ASP A 49 29.93 -20.93 -16.62
C ASP A 49 28.54 -21.29 -16.07
N ALA A 50 28.42 -21.45 -14.75
CA ALA A 50 27.13 -21.61 -14.08
C ALA A 50 26.30 -20.31 -14.01
N GLY A 51 26.92 -19.17 -14.30
CA GLY A 51 26.29 -17.85 -14.33
C GLY A 51 26.05 -17.27 -12.94
N VAL A 52 26.98 -17.45 -12.00
CA VAL A 52 26.98 -16.68 -10.74
C VAL A 52 27.12 -15.18 -11.02
N ASP A 53 26.63 -14.33 -10.12
CA ASP A 53 26.62 -12.88 -10.33
C ASP A 53 27.95 -12.21 -9.93
N GLY A 54 28.78 -12.89 -9.12
CA GLY A 54 30.11 -12.42 -8.73
C GLY A 54 30.95 -13.46 -8.00
N LEU A 55 32.21 -13.11 -7.70
CA LEU A 55 33.17 -13.99 -7.02
C LEU A 55 33.91 -13.28 -5.90
N ILE A 56 34.33 -14.04 -4.89
CA ILE A 56 35.28 -13.61 -3.86
C ILE A 56 36.48 -14.55 -3.88
N VAL A 57 37.69 -14.00 -4.04
CA VAL A 57 38.94 -14.75 -3.90
C VAL A 57 39.35 -14.76 -2.43
N GLU A 58 39.53 -15.93 -1.82
CA GLU A 58 39.80 -16.09 -0.39
C GLU A 58 40.94 -17.08 -0.13
N ASN A 59 41.89 -16.73 0.75
CA ASN A 59 43.05 -17.59 1.11
C ASN A 59 42.73 -18.65 2.18
N MET A 60 41.62 -19.38 2.01
CA MET A 60 41.10 -20.35 2.99
C MET A 60 42.05 -21.52 3.32
N HIS A 61 43.06 -21.81 2.48
CA HIS A 61 44.00 -22.90 2.74
C HIS A 61 45.29 -22.47 3.47
N ASP A 62 45.45 -21.18 3.81
CA ASP A 62 46.61 -20.61 4.51
C ASP A 62 46.71 -20.97 6.00
N ARG A 63 46.12 -22.10 6.41
CA ARG A 63 46.02 -22.50 7.81
C ARG A 63 47.37 -22.90 8.40
N PRO A 64 47.64 -22.55 9.67
CA PRO A 64 46.87 -21.64 10.53
C PRO A 64 46.99 -20.17 10.07
N TYR A 65 45.91 -19.41 10.21
CA TYR A 65 45.86 -18.00 9.80
C TYR A 65 46.61 -17.09 10.79
N THR A 66 47.00 -15.91 10.33
CA THR A 66 47.74 -14.91 11.13
C THR A 66 47.24 -13.49 10.85
N PRO A 67 47.14 -12.61 11.86
CA PRO A 67 46.66 -11.23 11.67
C PRO A 67 47.64 -10.33 10.91
N CYS A 68 48.91 -10.75 10.82
CA CYS A 68 49.97 -10.01 10.14
C CYS A 68 50.64 -10.91 9.11
N PRO A 69 49.96 -11.26 8.00
CA PRO A 69 50.58 -12.07 6.95
C PRO A 69 51.74 -11.30 6.31
N GLY A 70 52.76 -12.05 5.87
CA GLY A 70 53.92 -11.47 5.19
C GLY A 70 53.58 -10.92 3.80
N PRO A 71 54.50 -10.14 3.20
CA PRO A 71 54.30 -9.55 1.87
C PRO A 71 54.05 -10.59 0.77
N GLU A 72 54.56 -11.82 0.94
CA GLU A 72 54.36 -12.95 0.03
C GLU A 72 52.88 -13.31 -0.16
N VAL A 73 52.05 -13.23 0.89
CA VAL A 73 50.60 -13.48 0.81
C VAL A 73 49.93 -12.40 -0.01
N THR A 74 50.27 -11.13 0.22
CA THR A 74 49.72 -9.98 -0.54
C THR A 74 50.11 -10.08 -2.02
N ALA A 75 51.37 -10.43 -2.31
CA ALA A 75 51.86 -10.59 -3.67
C ALA A 75 51.17 -11.76 -4.40
N ALA A 76 51.07 -12.92 -3.74
CA ALA A 76 50.42 -14.09 -4.30
C ALA A 76 48.92 -13.87 -4.55
N MET A 77 48.20 -13.30 -3.59
CA MET A 77 46.79 -12.93 -3.74
C MET A 77 46.56 -11.90 -4.85
N THR A 78 47.49 -10.96 -5.05
CA THR A 78 47.45 -10.03 -6.18
C THR A 78 47.59 -10.75 -7.52
N ALA A 79 48.51 -11.72 -7.62
CA ALA A 79 48.70 -12.52 -8.82
C ALA A 79 47.45 -13.36 -9.15
N VAL A 80 46.88 -14.04 -8.14
CA VAL A 80 45.65 -14.82 -8.29
C VAL A 80 44.47 -13.92 -8.67
N GLY A 81 44.26 -12.81 -7.94
CA GLY A 81 43.19 -11.85 -8.24
C GLY A 81 43.27 -11.27 -9.65
N THR A 82 44.48 -10.96 -10.12
CA THR A 82 44.71 -10.46 -11.49
C THR A 82 44.34 -11.50 -12.53
N ALA A 83 44.69 -12.77 -12.31
CA ALA A 83 44.36 -13.86 -13.22
C ALA A 83 42.84 -14.09 -13.29
N VAL A 84 42.17 -14.11 -12.12
CA VAL A 84 40.70 -14.24 -12.05
C VAL A 84 39.99 -13.05 -12.71
N ARG A 85 40.48 -11.82 -12.53
CA ARG A 85 39.94 -10.63 -13.22
C ARG A 85 40.04 -10.75 -14.74
N ARG A 86 41.17 -11.23 -15.26
CA ARG A 86 41.33 -11.44 -16.72
C ARG A 86 40.35 -12.46 -17.27
N LEU A 87 40.09 -13.54 -16.52
CA LEU A 87 39.15 -14.59 -16.91
C LEU A 87 37.67 -14.13 -16.84
N CYS A 88 37.36 -13.26 -15.87
CA CYS A 88 36.02 -12.80 -15.52
C CYS A 88 35.93 -11.25 -15.55
N PRO A 89 36.09 -10.59 -16.71
CA PRO A 89 36.17 -9.12 -16.79
C PRO A 89 34.86 -8.40 -16.46
N HIS A 90 33.71 -9.09 -16.56
CA HIS A 90 32.38 -8.52 -16.38
C HIS A 90 31.70 -8.89 -15.06
N LEU A 91 32.26 -9.85 -14.31
CA LEU A 91 31.72 -10.21 -13.00
C LEU A 91 32.18 -9.21 -11.94
N ALA A 92 31.34 -8.99 -10.93
CA ALA A 92 31.75 -8.31 -9.71
C ALA A 92 32.73 -9.21 -8.96
N LEU A 93 33.96 -8.74 -8.76
CA LEU A 93 35.01 -9.51 -8.09
C LEU A 93 35.41 -8.84 -6.78
N GLY A 94 35.52 -9.64 -5.74
CA GLY A 94 36.05 -9.22 -4.45
C GLY A 94 37.19 -10.09 -3.97
N VAL A 95 37.81 -9.66 -2.89
CA VAL A 95 38.86 -10.42 -2.20
C VAL A 95 38.66 -10.37 -0.69
N GLN A 96 39.02 -11.47 -0.04
CA GLN A 96 39.15 -11.59 1.40
C GLN A 96 40.52 -12.18 1.71
N VAL A 97 41.30 -11.47 2.54
CA VAL A 97 42.53 -12.03 3.12
C VAL A 97 42.23 -12.26 4.60
N LEU A 98 42.18 -13.53 4.98
CA LEU A 98 41.66 -13.99 6.27
C LEU A 98 42.47 -13.47 7.46
N CYS A 99 41.85 -13.56 8.63
CA CYS A 99 42.37 -13.06 9.91
C CYS A 99 42.54 -11.53 9.92
N ALA A 100 41.54 -10.82 9.39
CA ALA A 100 41.45 -9.36 9.40
C ALA A 100 42.64 -8.61 8.74
N ALA A 101 43.30 -9.24 7.76
CA ALA A 101 44.33 -8.60 6.91
C ALA A 101 43.70 -7.64 5.86
N ASN A 102 42.84 -6.73 6.35
CA ASN A 102 41.95 -5.92 5.52
C ASN A 102 42.70 -4.86 4.70
N GLN A 103 43.83 -4.35 5.21
CA GLN A 103 44.68 -3.41 4.47
C GLN A 103 45.34 -4.12 3.27
N GLN A 104 45.84 -5.34 3.48
CA GLN A 104 46.37 -6.20 2.43
C GLN A 104 45.29 -6.51 1.39
N ALA A 105 44.08 -6.87 1.82
CA ALA A 105 42.94 -7.08 0.92
C ALA A 105 42.64 -5.83 0.07
N THR A 106 42.70 -4.63 0.66
CA THR A 106 42.49 -3.35 -0.06
C THR A 106 43.56 -3.13 -1.12
N ALA A 107 44.83 -3.39 -0.79
CA ALA A 107 45.94 -3.26 -1.72
C ALA A 107 45.84 -4.26 -2.88
N VAL A 108 45.51 -5.53 -2.58
CA VAL A 108 45.25 -6.58 -3.57
C VAL A 108 44.12 -6.16 -4.50
N ALA A 109 42.99 -5.69 -3.95
CA ALA A 109 41.83 -5.28 -4.73
C ALA A 109 42.16 -4.15 -5.70
N LEU A 110 42.89 -3.13 -5.23
CA LEU A 110 43.33 -2.03 -6.09
C LEU A 110 44.26 -2.52 -7.21
N ALA A 111 45.30 -3.29 -6.86
CA ALA A 111 46.32 -3.73 -7.82
C ALA A 111 45.78 -4.71 -8.87
N ALA A 112 44.85 -5.59 -8.48
CA ALA A 112 44.24 -6.57 -9.37
C ALA A 112 43.00 -6.04 -10.12
N GLY A 113 42.55 -4.81 -9.83
CA GLY A 113 41.35 -4.22 -10.43
C GLY A 113 40.05 -4.92 -10.00
N LEU A 114 39.97 -5.32 -8.73
CA LEU A 114 38.76 -5.88 -8.12
C LEU A 114 37.83 -4.75 -7.66
N ASP A 115 36.58 -5.08 -7.34
CA ASP A 115 35.52 -4.10 -7.08
C ASP A 115 35.25 -3.87 -5.59
N PHE A 116 35.50 -4.89 -4.76
CA PHE A 116 35.22 -4.83 -3.33
C PHE A 116 36.14 -5.72 -2.49
N ILE A 117 36.12 -5.49 -1.18
CA ILE A 117 36.72 -6.37 -0.18
C ILE A 117 35.68 -6.81 0.83
N ARG A 118 35.80 -8.06 1.30
CA ARG A 118 35.09 -8.53 2.48
C ARG A 118 36.04 -8.46 3.67
N VAL A 119 35.59 -7.81 4.74
CA VAL A 119 36.46 -7.47 5.87
C VAL A 119 35.96 -8.07 7.17
N GLU A 120 36.92 -8.48 8.00
CA GLU A 120 36.69 -9.03 9.34
C GLU A 120 37.13 -8.00 10.40
N GLY A 121 36.44 -7.94 11.54
CA GLY A 121 36.84 -7.00 12.61
C GLY A 121 36.81 -5.54 12.16
N PHE A 122 35.81 -5.15 11.37
CA PHE A 122 35.67 -3.76 10.93
C PHE A 122 35.30 -2.85 12.10
N VAL A 123 34.27 -3.24 12.86
CA VAL A 123 33.81 -2.60 14.10
C VAL A 123 33.79 -3.61 15.24
N PHE A 124 34.07 -3.10 16.44
CA PHE A 124 34.23 -3.86 17.69
C PHE A 124 35.31 -4.95 17.67
N SER A 125 35.91 -5.20 18.84
CA SER A 125 36.90 -6.27 19.01
C SER A 125 36.22 -7.57 19.41
N HIS A 126 36.75 -8.70 18.95
CA HIS A 126 36.26 -10.03 19.31
C HIS A 126 37.43 -11.02 19.43
N VAL A 127 37.18 -12.17 20.03
CA VAL A 127 38.18 -13.24 20.16
C VAL A 127 37.91 -14.30 19.11
N ALA A 128 38.78 -14.43 18.12
CA ALA A 128 38.74 -15.46 17.09
C ALA A 128 39.71 -16.61 17.42
N ASP A 129 39.74 -17.63 16.56
CA ASP A 129 40.68 -18.77 16.68
C ASP A 129 42.16 -18.31 16.70
N GLU A 130 42.45 -17.17 16.07
CA GLU A 130 43.77 -16.55 15.97
C GLU A 130 44.09 -15.59 17.13
N GLY A 131 43.14 -15.36 18.05
CA GLY A 131 43.26 -14.46 19.19
C GLY A 131 42.36 -13.22 19.10
N ILE A 132 42.74 -12.15 19.81
CA ILE A 132 41.96 -10.90 19.82
C ILE A 132 42.12 -10.17 18.48
N ILE A 133 41.03 -10.01 17.76
CA ILE A 133 40.93 -9.19 16.55
C ILE A 133 40.35 -7.84 16.94
N ASN A 134 41.09 -6.76 16.67
CA ASN A 134 40.67 -5.40 16.97
C ASN A 134 39.97 -4.72 15.80
N ALA A 135 39.02 -3.84 16.13
CA ALA A 135 38.31 -3.02 15.16
C ALA A 135 39.30 -2.18 14.31
N CYS A 136 39.11 -2.16 12.99
CA CYS A 136 40.04 -1.51 12.06
C CYS A 136 39.43 -0.42 11.15
N ALA A 137 38.13 -0.11 11.25
CA ALA A 137 37.44 0.81 10.34
C ALA A 137 38.19 2.13 10.10
N GLY A 138 38.69 2.75 11.18
CA GLY A 138 39.42 4.01 11.11
C GLY A 138 40.74 3.90 10.33
N SER A 139 41.61 2.94 10.66
CA SER A 139 42.90 2.77 9.98
C SER A 139 42.70 2.29 8.54
N LEU A 140 41.74 1.41 8.31
CA LEU A 140 41.41 0.88 6.99
C LEU A 140 40.92 1.96 6.03
N LEU A 141 39.98 2.81 6.43
CA LEU A 141 39.44 3.86 5.55
C LEU A 141 40.47 4.93 5.21
N ARG A 142 41.35 5.27 6.16
CA ARG A 142 42.48 6.17 5.90
C ARG A 142 43.46 5.56 4.91
N TYR A 143 43.80 4.29 5.08
CA TYR A 143 44.66 3.56 4.16
C TYR A 143 44.04 3.48 2.75
N ARG A 144 42.74 3.12 2.65
CA ARG A 144 41.98 3.12 1.38
C ARG A 144 42.11 4.45 0.64
N LYS A 145 41.94 5.56 1.35
CA LYS A 145 42.10 6.91 0.77
C LYS A 145 43.55 7.21 0.38
N GLN A 146 44.51 6.85 1.24
CA GLN A 146 45.94 7.10 1.03
C GLN A 146 46.45 6.47 -0.27
N ILE A 147 45.99 5.26 -0.61
CA ILE A 147 46.42 4.56 -1.82
C ILE A 147 45.52 4.82 -3.04
N GLY A 148 44.51 5.70 -2.92
CA GLY A 148 43.58 6.01 -4.01
C GLY A 148 42.55 4.91 -4.32
N ALA A 149 42.32 3.98 -3.39
CA ALA A 149 41.38 2.85 -3.54
C ALA A 149 39.93 3.22 -3.15
N GLU A 150 39.52 4.48 -3.31
CA GLU A 150 38.19 4.95 -2.92
C GLU A 150 37.06 4.36 -3.79
N ASN A 151 37.40 3.71 -4.89
CA ASN A 151 36.48 2.94 -5.72
C ASN A 151 36.18 1.54 -5.16
N ILE A 152 37.01 1.01 -4.25
CA ILE A 152 36.86 -0.33 -3.66
C ILE A 152 35.83 -0.28 -2.53
N GLN A 153 34.74 -1.05 -2.68
CA GLN A 153 33.69 -1.16 -1.66
C GLN A 153 34.13 -2.07 -0.50
N ILE A 154 33.67 -1.76 0.71
CA ILE A 154 33.97 -2.52 1.92
C ILE A 154 32.68 -3.17 2.44
N PHE A 155 32.62 -4.50 2.37
CA PHE A 155 31.54 -5.29 2.98
C PHE A 155 32.02 -5.91 4.29
N ALA A 156 31.43 -5.47 5.40
CA ALA A 156 31.91 -5.79 6.74
C ALA A 156 31.15 -6.96 7.38
N ASP A 157 31.87 -7.99 7.81
CA ASP A 157 31.30 -9.07 8.63
C ASP A 157 30.87 -8.50 9.99
N ILE A 158 29.60 -8.73 10.36
CA ILE A 158 29.05 -8.40 11.68
C ILE A 158 28.86 -9.68 12.48
N LYS A 159 29.23 -9.65 13.78
CA LYS A 159 29.25 -10.82 14.66
C LYS A 159 29.81 -12.07 13.96
N LYS A 160 31.01 -11.93 13.39
CA LYS A 160 31.72 -12.93 12.58
C LYS A 160 31.63 -14.34 13.19
N LYS A 161 31.41 -15.32 12.30
CA LYS A 161 31.60 -16.75 12.54
C LYS A 161 32.98 -17.10 13.12
N HIS A 162 33.09 -18.19 13.87
CA HIS A 162 34.34 -18.65 14.51
C HIS A 162 34.97 -17.59 15.42
N SER A 163 34.11 -16.86 16.15
CA SER A 163 34.56 -15.83 17.10
C SER A 163 33.62 -15.74 18.29
N ALA A 164 34.20 -15.53 19.47
CA ALA A 164 33.49 -15.21 20.69
C ALA A 164 33.33 -13.70 20.82
N HIS A 165 32.07 -13.26 20.97
CA HIS A 165 31.68 -11.86 21.12
C HIS A 165 31.36 -11.50 22.58
N ALA A 166 32.03 -12.14 23.54
CA ALA A 166 31.75 -11.99 24.97
C ALA A 166 31.99 -10.56 25.49
N LEU A 167 33.00 -9.87 24.96
CA LEU A 167 33.32 -8.47 25.30
C LEU A 167 32.25 -7.47 24.85
N THR A 168 31.43 -7.87 23.88
CA THR A 168 30.40 -7.04 23.24
C THR A 168 29.06 -7.76 23.27
N ALA A 169 28.86 -8.60 24.31
CA ALA A 169 27.67 -9.43 24.44
C ALA A 169 26.40 -8.59 24.69
N ASP A 170 26.58 -7.38 25.23
CA ASP A 170 25.57 -6.36 25.44
C ASP A 170 25.12 -5.66 24.14
N ILE A 171 25.90 -5.78 23.06
CA ILE A 171 25.61 -5.16 21.77
C ILE A 171 24.89 -6.17 20.87
N SER A 172 23.70 -5.82 20.40
CA SER A 172 22.92 -6.64 19.46
C SER A 172 23.54 -6.69 18.06
N VAL A 173 23.06 -7.61 17.21
CA VAL A 173 23.49 -7.69 15.81
C VAL A 173 23.08 -6.44 15.01
N ALA A 174 21.88 -5.91 15.27
CA ALA A 174 21.36 -4.68 14.68
C ALA A 174 22.17 -3.44 15.07
N GLU A 175 22.56 -3.31 16.34
CA GLU A 175 23.45 -2.23 16.79
C GLU A 175 24.85 -2.38 16.19
N THR A 176 25.35 -3.60 16.05
CA THR A 176 26.63 -3.87 15.37
C THR A 176 26.59 -3.43 13.91
N ALA A 177 25.50 -3.73 13.20
CA ALA A 177 25.29 -3.29 11.82
C ALA A 177 25.20 -1.76 11.72
N SER A 178 24.45 -1.13 12.63
CA SER A 178 24.30 0.33 12.69
C SER A 178 25.65 1.02 12.95
N ALA A 179 26.49 0.44 13.81
CA ALA A 179 27.85 0.92 14.03
C ALA A 179 28.71 0.78 12.76
N ALA A 180 28.61 -0.34 12.04
CA ALA A 180 29.34 -0.52 10.77
C ALA A 180 28.93 0.54 9.72
N GLU A 181 27.63 0.81 9.58
CA GLU A 181 27.12 1.88 8.70
C GLU A 181 27.60 3.27 9.14
N LEU A 182 27.53 3.58 10.44
CA LEU A 182 28.04 4.83 11.01
C LEU A 182 29.55 5.01 10.73
N PHE A 183 30.30 3.92 10.74
CA PHE A 183 31.73 3.88 10.43
C PHE A 183 32.02 3.72 8.93
N LEU A 184 31.04 4.03 8.07
CA LEU A 184 31.17 4.16 6.61
C LEU A 184 31.50 2.85 5.89
N ALA A 185 31.00 1.71 6.39
CA ALA A 185 30.94 0.49 5.60
C ALA A 185 30.05 0.69 4.36
N ASP A 186 30.41 0.06 3.24
CA ASP A 186 29.62 0.10 2.01
C ASP A 186 28.50 -0.96 2.01
N GLY A 187 28.57 -1.94 2.91
CA GLY A 187 27.56 -2.97 3.17
C GLY A 187 27.96 -3.83 4.36
N VAL A 188 27.03 -4.63 4.86
CA VAL A 188 27.24 -5.55 5.99
C VAL A 188 27.00 -6.99 5.57
N VAL A 189 27.74 -7.91 6.17
CA VAL A 189 27.64 -9.35 5.93
C VAL A 189 27.21 -10.03 7.22
N LEU A 190 25.99 -10.56 7.23
CA LEU A 190 25.44 -11.34 8.33
C LEU A 190 25.88 -12.80 8.20
N THR A 191 26.46 -13.36 9.26
CA THR A 191 26.97 -14.74 9.29
C THR A 191 26.34 -15.53 10.43
N GLY A 192 26.10 -16.83 10.22
CA GLY A 192 25.88 -17.78 11.30
C GLY A 192 27.15 -18.03 12.11
N THR A 193 27.05 -18.85 13.17
CA THR A 193 28.13 -19.01 14.17
C THR A 193 29.39 -19.73 13.66
N ALA A 194 29.26 -20.59 12.64
CA ALA A 194 30.36 -21.32 12.03
C ALA A 194 30.17 -21.52 10.52
N THR A 195 31.23 -21.94 9.83
CA THR A 195 31.16 -22.23 8.39
C THR A 195 30.21 -23.40 8.09
N GLY A 196 29.24 -23.16 7.20
CA GLY A 196 28.19 -24.13 6.87
C GLY A 196 26.95 -24.03 7.76
N LEU A 197 27.00 -23.26 8.86
CA LEU A 197 25.82 -22.98 9.67
C LEU A 197 25.08 -21.73 9.17
N PRO A 198 23.74 -21.81 9.01
CA PRO A 198 22.93 -20.70 8.53
C PRO A 198 22.91 -19.53 9.52
N ALA A 199 22.81 -18.30 8.99
CA ALA A 199 22.43 -17.14 9.78
C ALA A 199 20.95 -17.23 10.20
N ASP A 200 20.57 -16.64 11.32
CA ASP A 200 19.16 -16.59 11.72
C ASP A 200 18.37 -15.68 10.75
N PRO A 201 17.31 -16.19 10.08
CA PRO A 201 16.45 -15.34 9.25
C PRO A 201 15.78 -14.17 9.99
N GLY A 202 15.58 -14.29 11.32
CA GLY A 202 15.11 -13.19 12.16
C GLY A 202 16.11 -12.03 12.21
N GLU A 203 17.39 -12.35 12.41
CA GLU A 203 18.47 -11.35 12.43
C GLU A 203 18.63 -10.62 11.10
N LEU A 204 18.33 -11.27 9.96
CA LEU A 204 18.34 -10.61 8.65
C LEU A 204 17.37 -9.41 8.62
N ARG A 205 16.14 -9.60 9.13
CA ARG A 205 15.14 -8.52 9.17
C ARG A 205 15.57 -7.40 10.12
N GLU A 206 16.05 -7.77 11.30
CA GLU A 206 16.54 -6.80 12.30
C GLU A 206 17.67 -5.94 11.75
N VAL A 207 18.62 -6.55 11.03
CA VAL A 207 19.73 -5.83 10.40
C VAL A 207 19.24 -4.94 9.25
N GLN A 208 18.33 -5.44 8.42
CA GLN A 208 17.75 -4.66 7.30
C GLN A 208 16.95 -3.44 7.77
N ASP A 209 16.25 -3.55 8.90
CA ASP A 209 15.53 -2.42 9.49
C ASP A 209 16.48 -1.40 10.14
N ALA A 210 17.66 -1.87 10.60
CA ALA A 210 18.65 -1.05 11.28
C ALA A 210 19.52 -0.20 10.33
N VAL A 211 19.78 -0.66 9.09
CA VAL A 211 20.72 0.00 8.17
C VAL A 211 20.13 0.31 6.79
N LYS A 212 20.70 1.31 6.09
CA LYS A 212 20.30 1.66 4.71
C LYS A 212 21.25 1.12 3.65
N ILE A 213 22.44 0.67 4.06
CA ILE A 213 23.43 0.00 3.21
C ILE A 213 23.03 -1.45 2.89
N PRO A 214 23.56 -2.06 1.80
CA PRO A 214 23.31 -3.44 1.44
C PRO A 214 23.61 -4.44 2.56
N VAL A 215 22.74 -5.45 2.71
CA VAL A 215 22.89 -6.57 3.65
C VAL A 215 23.11 -7.85 2.86
N LEU A 216 24.20 -8.55 3.14
CA LEU A 216 24.60 -9.80 2.50
C LEU A 216 24.55 -10.94 3.50
N ILE A 217 24.29 -12.17 3.04
CA ILE A 217 24.42 -13.38 3.87
C ILE A 217 25.75 -14.07 3.59
N GLY A 218 26.55 -14.28 4.63
CA GLY A 218 27.92 -14.77 4.56
C GLY A 218 28.14 -16.25 4.90
N SER A 219 27.10 -16.98 5.33
CA SER A 219 27.25 -18.42 5.64
C SER A 219 25.95 -19.22 5.60
N GLY A 220 26.12 -20.52 5.32
CA GLY A 220 25.11 -21.56 5.57
C GLY A 220 23.89 -21.55 4.66
N VAL A 221 23.92 -20.79 3.56
CA VAL A 221 22.89 -20.85 2.53
C VAL A 221 23.04 -22.15 1.74
N THR A 222 21.93 -22.86 1.60
CA THR A 222 21.79 -24.10 0.84
C THR A 222 20.55 -24.03 -0.04
N LEU A 223 20.39 -24.98 -0.96
CA LEU A 223 19.19 -25.04 -1.81
C LEU A 223 17.90 -25.17 -0.99
N GLU A 224 17.96 -25.85 0.15
CA GLU A 224 16.82 -26.14 1.01
C GLU A 224 16.36 -24.91 1.80
N ASN A 225 17.28 -24.03 2.18
CA ASN A 225 16.98 -22.89 3.06
C ASN A 225 17.04 -21.52 2.37
N VAL A 226 17.46 -21.45 1.09
CA VAL A 226 17.71 -20.16 0.42
C VAL A 226 16.49 -19.23 0.38
N LYS A 227 15.28 -19.79 0.39
CA LYS A 227 14.02 -19.04 0.48
C LYS A 227 13.98 -18.08 1.67
N ASN A 228 14.66 -18.43 2.77
CA ASN A 228 14.69 -17.61 3.99
C ASN A 228 15.59 -16.37 3.86
N TYR A 229 16.38 -16.27 2.78
CA TYR A 229 17.40 -15.24 2.59
C TYR A 229 17.22 -14.44 1.29
N LEU A 230 16.13 -14.66 0.55
CA LEU A 230 15.91 -14.01 -0.76
C LEU A 230 15.77 -12.47 -0.67
N ASP A 231 15.43 -11.95 0.50
CA ASP A 231 15.35 -10.51 0.76
C ASP A 231 16.72 -9.84 0.91
N ALA A 232 17.80 -10.61 1.09
CA ALA A 232 19.16 -10.08 1.15
C ALA A 232 19.62 -9.53 -0.21
N ASN A 233 20.59 -8.62 -0.20
CA ASN A 233 21.14 -8.05 -1.43
C ASN A 233 22.07 -9.01 -2.16
N ALA A 234 22.83 -9.84 -1.41
CA ALA A 234 23.62 -10.91 -1.99
C ALA A 234 23.79 -12.08 -1.02
N LEU A 235 24.07 -13.25 -1.58
CA LEU A 235 24.31 -14.52 -0.90
C LEU A 235 25.72 -14.99 -1.22
N ILE A 236 26.60 -15.04 -0.22
CA ILE A 236 27.97 -15.55 -0.36
C ILE A 236 27.97 -17.04 -0.06
N ILE A 237 28.29 -17.85 -1.07
CA ILE A 237 28.20 -19.31 -1.01
C ILE A 237 29.56 -19.92 -1.31
N GLY A 238 30.18 -20.48 -0.28
CA GLY A 238 31.44 -21.22 -0.38
C GLY A 238 31.22 -22.73 -0.32
N SER A 239 31.10 -23.27 0.90
CA SER A 239 31.12 -24.72 1.16
C SER A 239 30.01 -25.50 0.44
N TYR A 240 28.80 -24.96 0.30
CA TYR A 240 27.69 -25.64 -0.38
C TYR A 240 27.99 -25.94 -1.86
N PHE A 241 28.75 -25.10 -2.54
CA PHE A 241 29.15 -25.35 -3.94
C PHE A 241 30.29 -26.34 -4.08
N LYS A 242 30.88 -26.82 -2.98
CA LYS A 242 31.95 -27.82 -3.02
C LYS A 242 31.39 -29.24 -2.95
N LYS A 243 32.16 -30.21 -3.44
CA LYS A 243 31.83 -31.63 -3.31
C LYS A 243 31.62 -31.98 -1.84
N GLU A 244 30.52 -32.69 -1.56
CA GLU A 244 30.10 -33.09 -0.21
C GLU A 244 29.81 -31.94 0.76
N GLY A 245 29.84 -30.70 0.30
CA GLY A 245 29.60 -29.52 1.14
C GLY A 245 30.82 -29.13 1.96
N TYR A 246 31.99 -29.70 1.63
CA TYR A 246 33.22 -29.50 2.35
C TYR A 246 34.10 -28.50 1.62
N TRP A 247 34.36 -27.37 2.29
CA TRP A 247 35.01 -26.20 1.70
C TRP A 247 36.38 -26.48 1.05
N ALA A 248 37.11 -27.52 1.51
CA ALA A 248 38.44 -27.86 1.03
C ALA A 248 38.43 -28.72 -0.25
N ASN A 249 37.26 -29.22 -0.65
CA ASN A 249 37.10 -29.95 -1.90
C ASN A 249 36.88 -28.97 -3.07
N GLY A 250 37.07 -29.46 -4.30
CA GLY A 250 36.73 -28.70 -5.51
C GLY A 250 35.23 -28.45 -5.68
N VAL A 251 34.89 -27.56 -6.61
CA VAL A 251 33.50 -27.24 -6.97
C VAL A 251 32.76 -28.48 -7.47
N ASP A 252 31.50 -28.61 -7.07
CA ASP A 252 30.55 -29.59 -7.54
C ASP A 252 29.63 -28.93 -8.60
N PRO A 253 29.83 -29.25 -9.90
CA PRO A 253 29.08 -28.60 -10.99
C PRO A 253 27.57 -28.83 -10.89
N ASP A 254 27.14 -30.01 -10.42
CA ASP A 254 25.73 -30.37 -10.36
C ASP A 254 25.02 -29.58 -9.26
N ARG A 255 25.64 -29.44 -8.08
CA ARG A 255 25.08 -28.62 -6.99
C ARG A 255 25.01 -27.16 -7.37
N LEU A 256 26.08 -26.64 -7.97
CA LEU A 256 26.15 -25.27 -8.43
C LEU A 256 25.06 -24.99 -9.48
N LYS A 257 24.94 -25.83 -10.51
CA LYS A 257 23.93 -25.68 -11.56
C LYS A 257 22.51 -25.75 -11.00
N LYS A 258 22.19 -26.76 -10.19
CA LYS A 258 20.88 -26.91 -9.54
C LYS A 258 20.50 -25.68 -8.71
N PHE A 259 21.46 -25.14 -7.97
CA PHE A 259 21.24 -23.94 -7.16
C PHE A 259 20.96 -22.71 -8.03
N MET A 260 21.78 -22.47 -9.06
CA MET A 260 21.59 -21.33 -9.95
C MET A 260 20.29 -21.41 -10.75
N GLU A 261 19.88 -22.61 -11.18
CA GLU A 261 18.57 -22.85 -11.79
C GLU A 261 17.44 -22.54 -10.81
N HIS A 262 17.56 -22.99 -9.57
CA HIS A 262 16.56 -22.72 -8.54
C HIS A 262 16.43 -21.22 -8.21
N ILE A 263 17.55 -20.49 -8.13
CA ILE A 263 17.53 -19.04 -7.89
C ILE A 263 16.88 -18.28 -9.04
N ARG A 264 17.04 -18.76 -10.29
CA ARG A 264 16.37 -18.17 -11.46
C ARG A 264 14.84 -18.32 -11.41
N LEU A 265 14.30 -19.28 -10.64
CA LEU A 265 12.86 -19.45 -10.46
C LEU A 265 12.22 -18.39 -9.55
N TYR A 266 13.01 -17.68 -8.74
CA TYR A 266 12.51 -16.55 -7.95
C TYR A 266 12.68 -15.28 -8.79
N PRO A 267 11.61 -14.79 -9.47
CA PRO A 267 11.69 -13.50 -10.11
C PRO A 267 12.02 -12.47 -9.04
N GLY A 268 13.04 -11.68 -9.32
CA GLY A 268 13.37 -10.54 -8.49
C GLY A 268 12.19 -9.59 -8.29
N LYS A 269 12.12 -8.84 -7.18
CA LYS A 269 11.14 -7.74 -7.04
C LYS A 269 11.30 -6.87 -8.30
N MET A 270 10.23 -6.73 -9.10
CA MET A 270 10.32 -6.03 -10.39
C MET A 270 10.87 -4.61 -10.17
N PRO A 271 11.70 -4.05 -11.05
CA PRO A 271 12.07 -2.65 -10.91
C PRO A 271 10.85 -1.79 -11.27
N ILE A 272 10.33 -1.02 -10.33
CA ILE A 272 9.30 -0.01 -10.64
C ILE A 272 9.96 1.06 -11.50
N HIS A 273 9.48 1.26 -12.72
CA HIS A 273 9.92 2.39 -13.53
C HIS A 273 9.35 3.69 -12.97
N VAL A 274 10.07 4.80 -13.18
CA VAL A 274 9.67 6.14 -12.71
C VAL A 274 8.21 6.44 -13.09
N ASP A 275 7.80 6.14 -14.33
CA ASP A 275 6.44 6.35 -14.81
C ASP A 275 5.38 5.62 -13.97
N GLN A 276 5.67 4.38 -13.57
CA GLN A 276 4.76 3.56 -12.76
C GLN A 276 4.65 4.10 -11.33
N MET A 277 5.75 4.60 -10.77
CA MET A 277 5.72 5.29 -9.47
C MET A 277 4.93 6.60 -9.55
N MET A 278 5.14 7.39 -10.61
CA MET A 278 4.39 8.62 -10.83
C MET A 278 2.90 8.35 -10.99
N GLN A 279 2.52 7.26 -11.68
CA GLN A 279 1.14 6.79 -11.73
C GLN A 279 0.60 6.42 -10.35
N LEU A 280 1.35 5.68 -9.52
CA LEU A 280 0.94 5.35 -8.16
C LEU A 280 0.72 6.61 -7.30
N LEU A 281 1.65 7.56 -7.35
CA LEU A 281 1.52 8.84 -6.65
C LEU A 281 0.34 9.65 -7.15
N CYS A 282 0.03 9.58 -8.45
CA CYS A 282 -1.18 10.18 -9.02
C CYS A 282 -2.46 9.54 -8.48
N HIS A 283 -2.53 8.21 -8.41
CA HIS A 283 -3.69 7.51 -7.83
C HIS A 283 -3.91 7.89 -6.37
N VAL A 284 -2.84 7.90 -5.56
CA VAL A 284 -2.92 8.33 -4.15
C VAL A 284 -3.37 9.79 -4.04
N SER A 285 -2.82 10.69 -4.88
CA SER A 285 -3.16 12.11 -4.88
C SER A 285 -4.61 12.36 -5.31
N GLN A 286 -5.10 11.58 -6.27
CA GLN A 286 -6.48 11.64 -6.76
C GLN A 286 -7.47 11.12 -5.71
N GLU A 287 -7.15 10.02 -5.04
CA GLU A 287 -7.95 9.48 -3.93
C GLU A 287 -8.07 10.46 -2.77
N LYS A 288 -7.00 11.21 -2.48
CA LYS A 288 -7.00 12.29 -1.48
C LYS A 288 -7.58 13.60 -1.99
N GLY A 289 -7.97 13.68 -3.27
CA GLY A 289 -8.53 14.89 -3.90
C GLY A 289 -7.60 16.10 -3.88
N MET A 290 -6.29 15.89 -3.92
CA MET A 290 -5.31 16.96 -3.72
C MET A 290 -5.29 17.97 -4.87
N THR A 291 -5.31 19.25 -4.53
CA THR A 291 -5.08 20.38 -5.45
C THR A 291 -3.97 21.25 -4.93
N ALA A 292 -3.18 21.86 -5.81
CA ALA A 292 -2.09 22.74 -5.40
C ALA A 292 -2.01 23.99 -6.30
N ALA A 293 -1.59 25.11 -5.71
CA ALA A 293 -1.31 26.36 -6.39
C ALA A 293 0.11 26.82 -6.03
N VAL A 294 0.95 27.08 -7.03
CA VAL A 294 2.31 27.59 -6.80
C VAL A 294 2.27 29.11 -6.63
N LYS A 295 2.87 29.62 -5.55
CA LYS A 295 3.00 31.07 -5.32
C LYS A 295 4.27 31.59 -5.97
N HIS A 296 4.15 32.73 -6.67
CA HIS A 296 5.18 33.41 -7.46
C HIS A 296 6.62 33.09 -7.05
N SER A 297 7.23 32.15 -7.77
CA SER A 297 8.60 31.72 -7.50
C SER A 297 9.43 31.89 -8.76
N GLY A 298 10.57 32.57 -8.65
CA GLY A 298 11.58 32.68 -9.72
C GLY A 298 12.08 31.31 -10.21
N ARG A 299 11.82 30.23 -9.45
CA ARG A 299 12.06 28.85 -9.88
C ARG A 299 11.16 28.39 -11.03
N GLY A 300 9.95 28.94 -11.17
CA GLY A 300 9.05 28.58 -12.28
C GLY A 300 9.58 29.02 -13.64
N ALA A 301 10.23 30.19 -13.70
CA ALA A 301 10.92 30.68 -14.89
C ALA A 301 12.19 29.86 -15.20
N LEU A 302 12.92 29.45 -14.15
CA LEU A 302 14.09 28.59 -14.29
C LEU A 302 13.74 27.20 -14.84
N LEU A 303 12.67 26.59 -14.33
CA LEU A 303 12.17 25.29 -14.80
C LEU A 303 11.73 25.36 -16.27
N ALA A 304 11.03 26.44 -16.65
CA ALA A 304 10.62 26.69 -18.02
C ALA A 304 11.82 26.82 -18.98
N GLY A 305 12.90 27.45 -18.52
CA GLY A 305 14.16 27.52 -19.27
C GLY A 305 14.87 26.17 -19.38
N ALA A 306 14.84 25.36 -18.32
CA ALA A 306 15.45 24.04 -18.29
C ALA A 306 14.75 23.05 -19.24
N THR A 307 13.42 23.07 -19.33
CA THR A 307 12.68 22.18 -20.25
C THR A 307 12.90 22.54 -21.71
N ALA A 308 13.02 23.83 -22.05
CA ALA A 308 13.42 24.28 -23.39
C ALA A 308 14.84 23.83 -23.76
N PHE A 309 15.77 23.89 -22.79
CA PHE A 309 17.16 23.46 -22.97
C PHE A 309 17.29 21.94 -23.17
N VAL A 310 16.60 21.12 -22.36
CA VAL A 310 16.57 19.67 -22.54
C VAL A 310 15.90 19.29 -23.86
N GLY A 311 14.79 19.95 -24.22
CA GLY A 311 14.16 19.77 -25.52
C GLY A 311 15.13 20.00 -26.68
N GLY A 312 15.97 21.02 -26.60
CA GLY A 312 17.01 21.29 -27.60
C GLY A 312 18.13 20.26 -27.65
N LEU A 313 18.57 19.74 -26.50
CA LEU A 313 19.58 18.68 -26.44
C LEU A 313 19.09 17.35 -27.02
N VAL A 314 17.82 17.01 -26.81
CA VAL A 314 17.25 15.72 -27.23
C VAL A 314 16.71 15.77 -28.66
N GLY A 315 16.11 16.88 -29.08
CA GLY A 315 15.37 16.98 -30.34
C GLY A 315 15.87 18.05 -31.33
N GLY A 316 16.98 18.73 -31.06
CA GLY A 316 17.49 19.82 -31.91
C GLY A 316 16.54 21.03 -31.96
N PRO A 317 16.58 21.85 -33.02
CA PRO A 317 15.74 23.06 -33.11
C PRO A 317 14.23 22.83 -32.93
N PRO A 318 13.62 21.76 -33.47
CA PRO A 318 12.21 21.43 -33.18
C PRO A 318 11.98 21.05 -31.71
N GLY A 319 12.94 20.38 -31.07
CA GLY A 319 12.87 20.00 -29.67
C GLY A 319 12.88 21.20 -28.72
N ILE A 320 13.56 22.31 -29.08
CA ILE A 320 13.49 23.59 -28.34
C ILE A 320 12.06 24.13 -28.36
N ALA A 321 11.36 24.05 -29.50
CA ALA A 321 9.98 24.55 -29.61
C ALA A 321 9.02 23.74 -28.73
N VAL A 322 9.17 22.41 -28.70
CA VAL A 322 8.35 21.52 -27.85
C VAL A 322 8.67 21.73 -26.36
N GLY A 323 9.96 21.76 -26.00
CA GLY A 323 10.42 22.00 -24.62
C GLY A 323 10.05 23.41 -24.12
N GLY A 324 10.09 24.41 -25.00
CA GLY A 324 9.70 25.79 -24.73
C GLY A 324 8.20 25.98 -24.59
N ALA A 325 7.37 25.26 -25.36
CA ALA A 325 5.92 25.28 -25.21
C ALA A 325 5.47 24.64 -23.89
N LEU A 326 6.04 23.47 -23.54
CA LEU A 326 5.81 22.81 -22.25
C LEU A 326 6.30 23.68 -21.08
N GLY A 327 7.51 24.24 -21.20
CA GLY A 327 8.09 25.15 -20.21
C GLY A 327 7.28 26.43 -20.03
N GLY A 328 6.79 27.03 -21.12
CA GLY A 328 5.98 28.24 -21.10
C GLY A 328 4.62 28.04 -20.43
N LEU A 329 3.96 26.90 -20.66
CA LEU A 329 2.69 26.55 -20.01
C LEU A 329 2.86 26.28 -18.51
N LEU A 330 3.93 25.57 -18.14
CA LEU A 330 4.32 25.33 -16.74
C LEU A 330 4.68 26.62 -16.02
N GLY A 331 5.48 27.48 -16.66
CA GLY A 331 5.87 28.80 -16.14
C GLY A 331 4.66 29.71 -15.93
N ALA A 332 3.77 29.80 -16.94
CA ALA A 332 2.55 30.61 -16.86
C ALA A 332 1.64 30.15 -15.70
N TRP A 333 1.47 28.85 -15.52
CA TRP A 333 0.71 28.31 -14.39
C TRP A 333 1.38 28.58 -13.03
N MET A 334 2.70 28.36 -12.93
CA MET A 334 3.44 28.63 -11.69
C MET A 334 3.43 30.11 -11.28
N THR A 335 3.10 31.01 -12.22
CA THR A 335 2.91 32.43 -11.96
C THR A 335 1.45 32.87 -11.77
N SER A 336 0.46 32.02 -12.08
CA SER A 336 -0.95 32.43 -12.05
C SER A 336 -1.65 32.19 -10.71
N GLY A 337 -1.03 31.43 -9.79
CA GLY A 337 -1.60 31.12 -8.48
C GLY A 337 -2.89 30.28 -8.55
N GLN A 338 -3.20 29.69 -9.71
CA GLN A 338 -4.40 28.88 -9.90
C GLN A 338 -4.22 27.47 -9.34
N PHE A 339 -5.23 26.99 -8.62
CA PHE A 339 -5.27 25.61 -8.12
C PHE A 339 -5.45 24.63 -9.28
N LYS A 340 -4.51 23.70 -9.44
CA LYS A 340 -4.60 22.55 -10.35
C LYS A 340 -4.63 21.23 -9.58
N PRO A 341 -5.22 20.16 -10.14
CA PRO A 341 -5.12 18.82 -9.58
C PRO A 341 -3.65 18.38 -9.48
N VAL A 342 -3.26 17.86 -8.31
CA VAL A 342 -1.90 17.34 -8.10
C VAL A 342 -1.49 16.25 -9.09
N PRO A 343 -2.36 15.28 -9.48
CA PRO A 343 -2.01 14.31 -10.51
C PRO A 343 -1.56 14.94 -11.83
N GLN A 344 -2.18 16.05 -12.23
CA GLN A 344 -1.79 16.78 -13.44
C GLN A 344 -0.42 17.43 -13.27
N ILE A 345 -0.17 18.06 -12.12
CA ILE A 345 1.13 18.69 -11.82
C ILE A 345 2.26 17.66 -11.87
N LEU A 346 2.06 16.50 -11.25
CA LEU A 346 3.04 15.41 -11.20
C LEU A 346 3.41 14.90 -12.60
N MET A 347 2.44 14.79 -13.51
CA MET A 347 2.66 14.36 -14.89
C MET A 347 3.34 15.43 -15.76
N GLU A 348 3.17 16.71 -15.42
CA GLU A 348 3.82 17.83 -16.12
C GLU A 348 5.24 18.12 -15.59
N LEU A 349 5.72 17.44 -14.54
CA LEU A 349 7.07 17.65 -13.98
C LEU A 349 8.19 17.21 -14.94
N PRO A 350 9.35 17.92 -14.96
CA PRO A 350 10.53 17.46 -15.70
C PRO A 350 11.05 16.11 -15.20
N PRO A 351 11.71 15.31 -16.05
CA PRO A 351 12.20 13.97 -15.67
C PRO A 351 13.13 13.96 -14.45
N ALA A 352 13.99 14.98 -14.29
CA ALA A 352 14.89 15.09 -13.15
C ALA A 352 14.14 15.30 -11.81
N GLU A 353 13.00 15.97 -11.85
CA GLU A 353 12.16 16.21 -10.67
C GLU A 353 11.28 14.98 -10.36
N GLN A 354 10.77 14.30 -11.39
CA GLN A 354 10.10 13.00 -11.23
C GLN A 354 11.04 11.96 -10.60
N GLN A 355 12.33 11.98 -10.97
CA GLN A 355 13.33 11.09 -10.38
C GLN A 355 13.52 11.31 -8.87
N LYS A 356 13.50 12.57 -8.40
CA LYS A 356 13.59 12.87 -6.95
C LYS A 356 12.40 12.31 -6.19
N LEU A 357 11.19 12.53 -6.70
CA LEU A 357 9.96 11.95 -6.13
C LEU A 357 10.00 10.43 -6.10
N TYR A 358 10.53 9.81 -7.16
CA TYR A 358 10.73 8.37 -7.22
C TYR A 358 11.71 7.90 -6.12
N ASP A 359 12.85 8.55 -5.97
CA ASP A 359 13.89 8.16 -5.00
C ASP A 359 13.39 8.24 -3.55
N GLU A 360 12.49 9.17 -3.23
CA GLU A 360 11.83 9.25 -1.94
C GLU A 360 10.72 8.20 -1.81
N ALA A 361 9.79 8.11 -2.77
CA ALA A 361 8.64 7.20 -2.71
C ALA A 361 9.05 5.72 -2.70
N ILE A 362 10.11 5.37 -3.44
CA ILE A 362 10.59 3.99 -3.50
C ILE A 362 11.05 3.49 -2.12
N THR A 363 11.53 4.36 -1.23
CA THR A 363 11.96 3.96 0.12
C THR A 363 10.82 3.40 0.96
N ILE A 364 9.60 3.88 0.74
CA ILE A 364 8.42 3.46 1.51
C ILE A 364 7.83 2.17 0.93
N VAL A 365 7.76 2.01 -0.40
CA VAL A 365 7.20 0.79 -1.01
C VAL A 365 8.17 -0.39 -1.06
N ARG A 366 9.47 -0.15 -0.82
CA ARG A 366 10.51 -1.20 -0.81
C ARG A 366 10.33 -2.23 0.31
N SER A 367 9.79 -1.82 1.45
CA SER A 367 9.51 -2.69 2.59
C SER A 367 8.23 -3.52 2.41
N LEU A 368 7.49 -3.28 1.33
CA LEU A 368 6.27 -4.02 1.02
C LEU A 368 6.58 -5.26 0.19
N ASP A 369 5.81 -6.32 0.41
CA ASP A 369 5.86 -7.55 -0.38
C ASP A 369 4.88 -7.45 -1.54
N TRP A 370 5.42 -7.22 -2.74
CA TRP A 370 4.65 -7.12 -3.97
C TRP A 370 5.43 -7.74 -5.13
N THR A 371 4.71 -8.36 -6.06
CA THR A 371 5.26 -9.03 -7.24
C THR A 371 5.03 -8.26 -8.53
N ASP A 372 4.03 -7.38 -8.55
CA ASP A 372 3.74 -6.50 -9.68
C ASP A 372 3.17 -5.14 -9.24
N VAL A 373 3.09 -4.20 -10.19
CA VAL A 373 2.63 -2.82 -9.94
C VAL A 373 1.15 -2.76 -9.59
N ALA A 374 0.34 -3.70 -10.09
CA ALA A 374 -1.10 -3.74 -9.78
C ALA A 374 -1.32 -4.16 -8.33
N GLN A 375 -0.59 -5.17 -7.85
CA GLN A 375 -0.58 -5.61 -6.47
C GLN A 375 -0.03 -4.51 -5.54
N LEU A 376 1.06 -3.84 -5.93
CA LEU A 376 1.57 -2.72 -5.16
C LEU A 376 0.55 -1.59 -5.04
N THR A 377 -0.10 -1.23 -6.16
CA THR A 377 -1.14 -0.21 -6.16
C THR A 377 -2.29 -0.62 -5.26
N ALA A 378 -2.73 -1.89 -5.32
CA ALA A 378 -3.76 -2.41 -4.45
C ALA A 378 -3.36 -2.38 -2.96
N LEU A 379 -2.12 -2.72 -2.62
CA LEU A 379 -1.60 -2.67 -1.24
C LEU A 379 -1.56 -1.25 -0.69
N VAL A 380 -1.03 -0.31 -1.48
CA VAL A 380 -0.97 1.10 -1.09
C VAL A 380 -2.38 1.67 -0.96
N MET A 381 -3.26 1.41 -1.92
CA MET A 381 -4.64 1.91 -1.91
C MET A 381 -5.50 1.24 -0.84
N GLY A 382 -5.21 0.00 -0.44
CA GLY A 382 -5.89 -0.72 0.64
C GLY A 382 -5.50 -0.26 2.05
N SER A 383 -4.43 0.52 2.20
CA SER A 383 -3.91 0.94 3.51
C SER A 383 -3.92 2.46 3.67
N GLY A 384 -4.78 2.96 4.58
CA GLY A 384 -4.84 4.39 4.89
C GLY A 384 -3.50 4.98 5.36
N HIS A 385 -2.68 4.18 6.06
CA HIS A 385 -1.35 4.59 6.52
C HIS A 385 -0.37 4.74 5.34
N LEU A 386 -0.32 3.75 4.43
CA LEU A 386 0.55 3.82 3.25
C LEU A 386 0.15 4.95 2.31
N GLN A 387 -1.15 5.15 2.08
CA GLN A 387 -1.65 6.31 1.35
C GLN A 387 -1.17 7.63 1.97
N GLN A 388 -1.11 7.71 3.31
CA GLN A 388 -0.74 8.93 4.02
C GLN A 388 0.78 9.17 3.96
N GLN A 389 1.60 8.13 4.03
CA GLN A 389 3.05 8.22 3.80
C GLN A 389 3.35 8.63 2.36
N MET A 390 2.70 8.00 1.37
CA MET A 390 2.81 8.35 -0.05
C MET A 390 2.38 9.79 -0.34
N ALA A 391 1.22 10.21 0.19
CA ALA A 391 0.77 11.59 0.08
C ALA A 391 1.75 12.56 0.76
N GLY A 392 2.37 12.15 1.87
CA GLY A 392 3.41 12.92 2.56
C GLY A 392 4.62 13.23 1.68
N VAL A 393 5.08 12.28 0.86
CA VAL A 393 6.15 12.51 -0.14
C VAL A 393 5.76 13.62 -1.11
N VAL A 394 4.56 13.51 -1.69
CA VAL A 394 4.04 14.51 -2.64
C VAL A 394 3.86 15.88 -1.97
N ILE A 395 3.28 15.92 -0.77
CA ILE A 395 3.08 17.15 0.00
C ILE A 395 4.40 17.83 0.31
N ASN A 396 5.38 17.08 0.80
CA ASN A 396 6.70 17.62 1.13
C ASN A 396 7.39 18.20 -0.09
N TYR A 397 7.36 17.48 -1.22
CA TYR A 397 7.93 17.95 -2.47
C TYR A 397 7.26 19.25 -2.94
N LEU A 398 5.92 19.26 -3.05
CA LEU A 398 5.17 20.43 -3.53
C LEU A 398 5.35 21.65 -2.61
N THR A 399 5.35 21.46 -1.29
CA THR A 399 5.49 22.58 -0.33
C THR A 399 6.93 23.08 -0.22
N ARG A 400 7.94 22.21 -0.20
CA ARG A 400 9.34 22.60 0.01
C ARG A 400 10.03 23.01 -1.29
N GLU A 401 9.87 22.23 -2.35
CA GLU A 401 10.59 22.47 -3.60
C GLU A 401 9.88 23.50 -4.47
N LEU A 402 8.56 23.34 -4.62
CA LEU A 402 7.73 24.23 -5.45
C LEU A 402 7.10 25.39 -4.69
N SER A 403 7.23 25.46 -3.36
CA SER A 403 6.56 26.50 -2.53
C SER A 403 5.06 26.59 -2.81
N ALA A 404 4.44 25.44 -3.10
CA ALA A 404 3.03 25.35 -3.44
C ALA A 404 2.14 25.34 -2.20
N GLU A 405 1.02 26.02 -2.29
CA GLU A 405 -0.08 25.93 -1.34
C GLU A 405 -1.00 24.78 -1.75
N ILE A 406 -1.13 23.79 -0.88
CA ILE A 406 -1.94 22.59 -1.13
C ILE A 406 -3.31 22.77 -0.47
N LYS A 407 -4.36 22.42 -1.20
CA LYS A 407 -5.73 22.27 -0.68
C LYS A 407 -6.17 20.83 -0.83
N MET A 408 -6.58 20.24 0.28
CA MET A 408 -7.20 18.92 0.34
C MET A 408 -8.68 19.09 0.70
N PRO A 409 -9.62 18.37 0.07
CA PRO A 409 -11.02 18.42 0.45
C PRO A 409 -11.22 17.99 1.91
N ILE A 410 -12.09 18.70 2.63
CA ILE A 410 -12.51 18.29 3.99
C ILE A 410 -13.25 16.96 3.83
N ARG A 411 -12.81 15.92 4.54
CA ARG A 411 -13.51 14.64 4.57
C ARG A 411 -14.72 14.70 5.52
N VAL A 412 -15.70 13.82 5.32
CA VAL A 412 -16.94 13.81 6.11
C VAL A 412 -16.66 13.61 7.60
N ASP A 413 -15.71 12.73 7.95
CA ASP A 413 -15.25 12.48 9.32
C ASP A 413 -14.65 13.74 9.95
N GLN A 414 -13.78 14.45 9.22
CA GLN A 414 -13.19 15.72 9.67
C GLN A 414 -14.25 16.79 9.87
N MET A 415 -15.23 16.90 8.97
CA MET A 415 -16.34 17.82 9.17
C MET A 415 -17.17 17.48 10.42
N MET A 416 -17.46 16.19 10.66
CA MET A 416 -18.18 15.77 11.86
C MET A 416 -17.37 16.07 13.13
N GLN A 417 -16.05 15.91 13.09
CA GLN A 417 -15.17 16.34 14.18
C GLN A 417 -15.23 17.85 14.42
N LEU A 418 -15.19 18.67 13.36
CA LEU A 418 -15.28 20.12 13.48
C LEU A 418 -16.62 20.55 14.11
N LEU A 419 -17.74 19.97 13.65
CA LEU A 419 -19.06 20.20 14.23
C LEU A 419 -19.11 19.76 15.71
N CYS A 420 -18.49 18.63 16.07
CA CYS A 420 -18.36 18.20 17.46
C CYS A 420 -17.61 19.22 18.33
N HIS A 421 -16.52 19.81 17.83
CA HIS A 421 -15.76 20.83 18.57
C HIS A 421 -16.59 22.10 18.79
N VAL A 422 -17.30 22.55 17.75
CA VAL A 422 -18.23 23.69 17.84
C VAL A 422 -19.34 23.40 18.85
N SER A 423 -19.97 22.23 18.78
CA SER A 423 -21.04 21.82 19.70
C SER A 423 -20.57 21.69 21.15
N ARG A 424 -19.34 21.21 21.40
CA ARG A 424 -18.74 21.19 22.75
C ARG A 424 -18.55 22.60 23.28
N LYS A 425 -17.95 23.50 22.49
CA LYS A 425 -17.67 24.88 22.90
C LYS A 425 -18.94 25.69 23.16
N LYS A 426 -20.02 25.43 22.41
CA LYS A 426 -21.34 26.03 22.64
C LYS A 426 -22.18 25.33 23.71
N GLY A 427 -21.66 24.27 24.34
CA GLY A 427 -22.36 23.56 25.42
C GLY A 427 -23.67 22.89 24.98
N MET A 428 -23.78 22.51 23.71
CA MET A 428 -25.02 22.01 23.13
C MET A 428 -25.43 20.64 23.70
N LYS A 429 -26.68 20.55 24.16
CA LYS A 429 -27.31 19.31 24.65
C LYS A 429 -28.64 19.11 23.92
N ALA A 430 -28.94 17.88 23.52
CA ALA A 430 -30.22 17.56 22.89
C ALA A 430 -30.99 16.54 23.75
N ALA A 431 -32.31 16.74 23.84
CA ALA A 431 -33.21 15.80 24.49
C ALA A 431 -33.47 14.62 23.56
N VAL A 432 -33.04 13.42 23.94
CA VAL A 432 -33.27 12.20 23.15
C VAL A 432 -34.58 11.55 23.65
N LYS A 433 -35.64 11.57 22.83
CA LYS A 433 -36.89 10.85 23.15
C LYS A 433 -36.67 9.34 23.05
N ARG A 434 -36.63 8.63 24.18
CA ARG A 434 -36.61 7.16 24.25
C ARG A 434 -38.00 6.57 23.89
N SER A 435 -38.30 6.42 22.61
CA SER A 435 -39.46 5.64 22.17
C SER A 435 -39.09 4.15 22.06
N PHE A 436 -39.03 3.41 23.18
CA PHE A 436 -39.19 1.93 23.15
C PHE A 436 -39.27 1.23 24.53
N ARG A 437 -38.75 1.81 25.62
CA ARG A 437 -38.64 1.06 26.91
C ARG A 437 -39.89 1.07 27.80
N GLY A 438 -40.84 1.98 27.59
CA GLY A 438 -42.03 2.09 28.44
C GLY A 438 -43.00 0.91 28.35
N GLY A 439 -43.17 0.32 27.15
CA GLY A 439 -44.11 -0.77 26.92
C GLY A 439 -43.66 -2.12 27.47
N MET A 440 -42.35 -2.36 27.57
CA MET A 440 -41.82 -3.64 28.07
C MET A 440 -42.02 -3.79 29.59
N VAL A 441 -41.98 -2.68 30.33
CA VAL A 441 -42.14 -2.66 31.81
C VAL A 441 -43.61 -2.84 32.21
N THR A 442 -44.55 -2.31 31.43
CA THR A 442 -46.00 -2.49 31.66
C THR A 442 -46.44 -3.93 31.41
N VAL A 443 -45.85 -4.58 30.41
CA VAL A 443 -46.15 -5.97 30.05
C VAL A 443 -45.58 -6.94 31.10
N THR A 444 -44.37 -6.70 31.60
CA THR A 444 -43.76 -7.58 32.62
C THR A 444 -44.41 -7.44 34.00
N SER A 445 -44.82 -6.23 34.42
CA SER A 445 -45.53 -6.04 35.71
C SER A 445 -46.96 -6.58 35.68
N ALA A 446 -47.66 -6.50 34.55
CA ALA A 446 -48.98 -7.11 34.36
C ALA A 446 -48.92 -8.65 34.35
N LEU A 447 -47.86 -9.23 33.76
CA LEU A 447 -47.59 -10.67 33.78
C LEU A 447 -47.29 -11.19 35.18
N ILE A 448 -46.47 -10.48 35.97
CA ILE A 448 -46.17 -10.85 37.35
C ILE A 448 -47.40 -10.73 38.25
N GLY A 449 -48.21 -9.66 38.06
CA GLY A 449 -49.48 -9.49 38.77
C GLY A 449 -50.52 -10.56 38.44
N GLY A 450 -50.59 -11.00 37.17
CA GLY A 450 -51.44 -12.11 36.75
C GLY A 450 -51.00 -13.47 37.31
N LEU A 451 -49.70 -13.72 37.39
CA LEU A 451 -49.11 -14.94 37.96
C LEU A 451 -49.33 -15.07 39.48
N LEU A 452 -49.39 -13.95 40.21
CA LEU A 452 -49.54 -13.96 41.68
C LEU A 452 -51.00 -13.77 42.17
N GLY A 453 -51.89 -13.17 41.37
CA GLY A 453 -53.22 -12.75 41.84
C GLY A 453 -54.39 -13.02 40.89
N GLY A 454 -54.18 -13.71 39.77
CA GLY A 454 -55.23 -13.95 38.77
C GLY A 454 -55.74 -12.66 38.09
N PRO A 455 -56.96 -12.65 37.51
CA PRO A 455 -57.46 -11.54 36.70
C PRO A 455 -57.43 -10.14 37.37
N PRO A 456 -57.71 -9.99 38.67
CA PRO A 456 -57.56 -8.69 39.36
C PRO A 456 -56.11 -8.22 39.47
N GLY A 457 -55.15 -9.14 39.60
CA GLY A 457 -53.72 -8.85 39.71
C GLY A 457 -53.11 -8.28 38.41
N ILE A 458 -53.71 -8.57 37.26
CA ILE A 458 -53.32 -8.00 35.95
C ILE A 458 -53.60 -6.49 35.93
N ALA A 459 -54.74 -6.06 36.48
CA ALA A 459 -55.12 -4.64 36.53
C ALA A 459 -54.22 -3.83 37.48
N VAL A 460 -53.86 -4.40 38.63
CA VAL A 460 -52.96 -3.77 39.61
C VAL A 460 -51.51 -3.72 39.09
N GLY A 461 -51.03 -4.81 38.47
CA GLY A 461 -49.71 -4.86 37.83
C GLY A 461 -49.57 -3.91 36.64
N GLY A 462 -50.65 -3.71 35.86
CA GLY A 462 -50.69 -2.74 34.77
C GLY A 462 -50.66 -1.28 35.23
N ALA A 463 -51.36 -0.94 36.31
CA ALA A 463 -51.39 0.41 36.86
C ALA A 463 -50.04 0.84 37.47
N LEU A 464 -49.39 -0.05 38.23
CA LEU A 464 -48.04 0.17 38.78
C LEU A 464 -46.96 0.26 37.70
N GLY A 465 -47.06 -0.56 36.65
CA GLY A 465 -46.18 -0.49 35.48
C GLY A 465 -46.33 0.81 34.68
N GLY A 466 -47.55 1.35 34.62
CA GLY A 466 -47.84 2.64 33.99
C GLY A 466 -47.20 3.83 34.72
N LEU A 467 -47.29 3.84 36.07
CA LEU A 467 -46.66 4.87 36.91
C LEU A 467 -45.13 4.81 36.89
N LEU A 468 -44.54 3.61 36.93
CA LEU A 468 -43.08 3.41 36.80
C LEU A 468 -42.57 3.76 35.40
N GLY A 469 -43.35 3.46 34.35
CA GLY A 469 -43.05 3.85 32.98
C GLY A 469 -43.09 5.37 32.77
N ALA A 470 -44.03 6.06 33.41
CA ALA A 470 -44.12 7.53 33.39
C ALA A 470 -42.94 8.18 34.18
N TRP A 471 -42.58 7.64 35.35
CA TRP A 471 -41.47 8.13 36.17
C TRP A 471 -40.09 7.93 35.51
N MET A 472 -39.90 6.86 34.72
CA MET A 472 -38.67 6.59 33.96
C MET A 472 -38.58 7.33 32.60
N SER A 473 -39.57 8.16 32.26
CA SER A 473 -39.64 8.88 30.97
C SER A 473 -39.16 10.34 31.01
N GLY A 474 -38.31 10.69 31.98
CA GLY A 474 -37.60 11.98 31.98
C GLY A 474 -36.59 12.08 30.82
N PRO A 475 -36.43 13.24 30.17
CA PRO A 475 -35.50 13.41 29.06
C PRO A 475 -34.04 13.23 29.52
N GLU A 476 -33.37 12.21 29.00
CA GLU A 476 -31.93 12.05 29.16
C GLU A 476 -31.24 12.99 28.17
N PHE A 477 -30.62 14.06 28.68
CA PHE A 477 -29.90 15.03 27.86
C PHE A 477 -28.55 14.45 27.45
N LYS A 478 -28.41 14.04 26.19
CA LYS A 478 -27.11 13.62 25.65
C LYS A 478 -26.35 14.84 25.11
N PRO A 479 -25.02 14.91 25.29
CA PRO A 479 -24.18 15.87 24.59
C PRO A 479 -24.32 15.68 23.07
N VAL A 480 -24.62 16.76 22.34
CA VAL A 480 -24.72 16.74 20.87
C VAL A 480 -23.49 16.13 20.17
N PRO A 481 -22.24 16.30 20.66
CA PRO A 481 -21.08 15.63 20.07
C PRO A 481 -21.15 14.10 20.07
N GLN A 482 -21.82 13.48 21.05
CA GLN A 482 -22.02 12.03 21.04
C GLN A 482 -23.05 11.63 19.97
N ILE A 483 -24.11 12.42 19.81
CA ILE A 483 -25.15 12.20 18.82
C ILE A 483 -24.58 12.30 17.40
N LEU A 484 -23.76 13.32 17.12
CA LEU A 484 -23.13 13.53 15.81
C LEU A 484 -22.28 12.33 15.34
N MET A 485 -21.58 11.68 16.28
CA MET A 485 -20.77 10.49 15.98
C MET A 485 -21.60 9.21 15.82
N GLU A 486 -22.81 9.18 16.37
CA GLU A 486 -23.77 8.08 16.25
C GLU A 486 -24.69 8.21 15.01
N LEU A 487 -24.58 9.31 14.25
CA LEU A 487 -25.43 9.55 13.07
C LEU A 487 -25.15 8.55 11.94
N PRO A 488 -26.19 8.06 11.23
CA PRO A 488 -26.03 7.27 10.01
C PRO A 488 -25.26 8.05 8.92
N PRO A 489 -24.50 7.36 8.04
CA PRO A 489 -23.76 7.98 6.94
C PRO A 489 -24.54 9.00 6.08
N PRO A 490 -25.82 8.78 5.68
CA PRO A 490 -26.55 9.78 4.89
C PRO A 490 -26.87 11.07 5.65
N GLU A 491 -27.05 11.01 6.98
CA GLU A 491 -27.29 12.20 7.81
C GLU A 491 -26.00 12.99 8.02
N GLN A 492 -24.87 12.29 8.20
CA GLN A 492 -23.54 12.91 8.21
C GLN A 492 -23.24 13.61 6.88
N GLN A 493 -23.63 12.99 5.75
CA GLN A 493 -23.44 13.57 4.41
C GLN A 493 -24.25 14.86 4.22
N LYS A 494 -25.48 14.92 4.75
CA LYS A 494 -26.31 16.13 4.69
C LYS A 494 -25.70 17.27 5.50
N LEU A 495 -25.29 16.99 6.75
CA LEU A 495 -24.59 17.96 7.59
C LEU A 495 -23.29 18.44 6.93
N TYR A 496 -22.58 17.53 6.27
CA TYR A 496 -21.38 17.87 5.51
C TYR A 496 -21.66 18.88 4.39
N ILE A 497 -22.69 18.66 3.57
CA ILE A 497 -23.07 19.56 2.47
C ILE A 497 -23.47 20.95 2.99
N GLU A 498 -24.25 21.00 4.08
CA GLU A 498 -24.67 22.28 4.66
C GLU A 498 -23.50 23.02 5.33
N ALA A 499 -22.64 22.29 6.06
CA ALA A 499 -21.49 22.88 6.75
C ALA A 499 -20.40 23.35 5.77
N ILE A 500 -20.12 22.59 4.71
CA ILE A 500 -19.10 22.98 3.73
C ILE A 500 -19.51 24.21 2.93
N ALA A 501 -20.82 24.43 2.72
CA ALA A 501 -21.34 25.64 2.09
C ALA A 501 -21.02 26.91 2.90
N VAL A 502 -21.03 26.82 4.23
CA VAL A 502 -20.66 27.92 5.13
C VAL A 502 -19.15 28.18 5.10
N LEU A 503 -18.34 27.13 4.93
CA LEU A 503 -16.88 27.21 4.96
C LEU A 503 -16.25 27.49 3.58
N LYS A 504 -17.03 27.45 2.50
CA LYS A 504 -16.56 27.57 1.11
C LYS A 504 -15.90 28.91 0.79
N SER A 505 -16.28 29.98 1.50
CA SER A 505 -15.71 31.33 1.32
C SER A 505 -14.45 31.59 2.13
N LEU A 506 -14.04 30.65 2.99
CA LEU A 506 -12.83 30.79 3.80
C LEU A 506 -11.62 30.29 3.01
N ASP A 507 -10.53 31.05 3.06
CA ASP A 507 -9.25 30.61 2.50
C ASP A 507 -8.51 29.80 3.57
N TRP A 508 -8.42 28.48 3.36
CA TRP A 508 -7.76 27.57 4.28
C TRP A 508 -6.87 26.60 3.51
N SER A 509 -5.70 26.34 4.08
CA SER A 509 -4.65 25.47 3.51
C SER A 509 -4.57 24.10 4.19
N ASP A 510 -5.11 23.96 5.41
CA ASP A 510 -5.14 22.70 6.16
C ASP A 510 -6.29 22.71 7.20
N PHE A 511 -6.82 21.52 7.53
CA PHE A 511 -7.94 21.31 8.44
C PHE A 511 -7.65 21.82 9.88
N ALA A 512 -6.40 21.76 10.34
CA ALA A 512 -6.02 22.31 11.64
C ALA A 512 -6.18 23.84 11.69
N ARG A 513 -5.75 24.55 10.63
CA ARG A 513 -5.94 26.00 10.50
C ARG A 513 -7.42 26.36 10.35
N LEU A 514 -8.17 25.60 9.56
CA LEU A 514 -9.62 25.78 9.43
C LEU A 514 -10.31 25.66 10.80
N THR A 515 -9.97 24.63 11.58
CA THR A 515 -10.50 24.45 12.93
C THR A 515 -10.14 25.64 13.82
N ALA A 516 -8.90 26.12 13.79
CA ALA A 516 -8.49 27.29 14.55
C ALA A 516 -9.29 28.55 14.17
N VAL A 517 -9.47 28.84 12.88
CA VAL A 517 -10.22 29.99 12.36
C VAL A 517 -11.70 29.92 12.74
N VAL A 518 -12.32 28.74 12.60
CA VAL A 518 -13.70 28.52 13.02
C VAL A 518 -13.82 28.73 14.54
N MET A 519 -12.90 28.18 15.32
CA MET A 519 -12.92 28.28 16.77
C MET A 519 -12.54 29.67 17.31
N SER A 520 -11.91 30.53 16.51
CA SER A 520 -11.64 31.93 16.86
C SER A 520 -12.74 32.89 16.44
N SER A 521 -13.72 32.46 15.62
CA SER A 521 -14.82 33.30 15.13
C SER A 521 -16.16 32.89 15.74
N ASP A 522 -16.76 33.77 16.53
CA ASP A 522 -18.08 33.53 17.12
C ASP A 522 -19.19 33.44 16.07
N LEU A 523 -19.06 34.18 14.97
CA LEU A 523 -20.00 34.18 13.85
C LEU A 523 -20.03 32.81 13.16
N LEU A 524 -18.85 32.25 12.84
CA LEU A 524 -18.74 30.94 12.19
C LEU A 524 -19.23 29.82 13.10
N GLN A 525 -18.90 29.88 14.39
CA GLN A 525 -19.43 28.94 15.37
C GLN A 525 -20.96 28.99 15.45
N LEU A 526 -21.56 30.18 15.38
CA LEU A 526 -23.01 30.34 15.45
C LEU A 526 -23.71 29.84 14.17
N GLN A 527 -23.11 30.07 13.00
CA GLN A 527 -23.62 29.56 11.73
C GLN A 527 -23.56 28.02 11.66
N LEU A 528 -22.44 27.42 12.09
CA LEU A 528 -22.30 25.97 12.15
C LEU A 528 -23.19 25.35 13.24
N ALA A 529 -23.33 25.99 14.41
CA ALA A 529 -24.24 25.54 15.46
C ALA A 529 -25.70 25.53 14.98
N LYS A 530 -26.14 26.56 14.23
CA LYS A 530 -27.49 26.62 13.64
C LYS A 530 -27.78 25.47 12.67
N ILE A 531 -26.78 24.95 11.96
CA ILE A 531 -26.95 23.77 11.09
C ILE A 531 -27.23 22.53 11.94
N VAL A 532 -26.54 22.40 13.08
CA VAL A 532 -26.71 21.29 14.03
C VAL A 532 -28.00 21.39 14.84
N GLU A 533 -28.51 22.61 15.10
CA GLU A 533 -29.73 22.88 15.89
C GLU A 533 -31.05 22.66 15.12
N ARG A 534 -31.02 22.55 13.78
CA ARG A 534 -32.25 22.36 13.01
C ARG A 534 -32.95 21.06 13.42
N PRO A 535 -34.25 21.09 13.76
CA PRO A 535 -34.97 19.88 14.18
C PRO A 535 -34.97 18.86 13.04
N TYR A 536 -34.47 17.66 13.34
CA TYR A 536 -34.55 16.51 12.44
C TYR A 536 -36.02 16.11 12.30
N PRO A 537 -36.61 16.11 11.09
CA PRO A 537 -37.91 15.48 10.91
C PRO A 537 -37.73 13.97 11.16
N GLY A 538 -38.43 13.45 12.16
CA GLY A 538 -38.45 12.02 12.46
C GLY A 538 -38.96 11.18 11.28
N LYS A 539 -38.53 9.90 11.25
CA LYS A 539 -38.90 8.83 10.29
C LYS A 539 -39.35 9.36 8.92
N MET A 540 -38.40 9.47 8.00
CA MET A 540 -38.72 9.72 6.60
C MET A 540 -39.54 8.53 6.05
N PRO A 541 -40.77 8.74 5.53
CA PRO A 541 -41.52 7.66 4.90
C PRO A 541 -40.75 7.17 3.67
N ILE A 542 -40.54 5.87 3.56
CA ILE A 542 -39.92 5.24 2.38
C ILE A 542 -40.78 5.60 1.17
N ARG A 543 -40.20 6.29 0.19
CA ARG A 543 -40.92 6.68 -1.01
C ARG A 543 -41.03 5.51 -1.99
N VAL A 544 -41.99 5.59 -2.90
CA VAL A 544 -42.31 4.52 -3.86
C VAL A 544 -41.10 4.23 -4.76
N ASP A 545 -40.44 5.28 -5.26
CA ASP A 545 -39.21 5.19 -6.07
C ASP A 545 -38.08 4.45 -5.35
N GLN A 546 -37.92 4.72 -4.06
CA GLN A 546 -36.89 4.10 -3.21
C GLN A 546 -37.14 2.60 -3.00
N MET A 547 -38.40 2.20 -2.78
CA MET A 547 -38.77 0.79 -2.69
C MET A 547 -38.58 0.07 -4.03
N MET A 548 -38.91 0.72 -5.15
CA MET A 548 -38.72 0.14 -6.47
C MET A 548 -37.23 -0.08 -6.78
N GLN A 549 -36.35 0.82 -6.36
CA GLN A 549 -34.89 0.63 -6.46
C GLN A 549 -34.41 -0.58 -5.65
N LEU A 550 -34.92 -0.78 -4.43
CA LEU A 550 -34.60 -1.95 -3.60
C LEU A 550 -35.05 -3.25 -4.28
N LEU A 551 -36.27 -3.31 -4.80
CA LEU A 551 -36.78 -4.48 -5.54
C LEU A 551 -35.96 -4.75 -6.81
N CYS A 552 -35.49 -3.71 -7.50
CA CYS A 552 -34.57 -3.85 -8.63
C CYS A 552 -33.22 -4.44 -8.20
N HIS A 553 -32.70 -4.05 -7.05
CA HIS A 553 -31.43 -4.56 -6.53
C HIS A 553 -31.53 -6.06 -6.17
N VAL A 554 -32.59 -6.45 -5.45
CA VAL A 554 -32.89 -7.87 -5.13
C VAL A 554 -33.10 -8.70 -6.39
N SER A 555 -33.80 -8.16 -7.39
CA SER A 555 -34.05 -8.85 -8.66
C SER A 555 -32.77 -9.04 -9.49
N ARG A 556 -31.85 -8.08 -9.42
CA ARG A 556 -30.55 -8.14 -10.10
C ARG A 556 -29.63 -9.18 -9.45
N GLU A 557 -29.58 -9.20 -8.12
CA GLU A 557 -28.79 -10.17 -7.36
C GLU A 557 -29.22 -11.61 -7.63
N LYS A 558 -30.53 -11.85 -7.79
CA LYS A 558 -31.08 -13.17 -8.15
C LYS A 558 -31.06 -13.47 -9.66
N GLY A 559 -30.46 -12.59 -10.48
CA GLY A 559 -30.35 -12.77 -11.93
C GLY A 559 -31.69 -12.96 -12.63
N MET A 560 -32.77 -12.30 -12.17
CA MET A 560 -34.12 -12.57 -12.67
C MET A 560 -34.36 -11.97 -14.05
N THR A 561 -34.92 -12.78 -14.95
CA THR A 561 -35.44 -12.36 -16.26
C THR A 561 -36.87 -12.86 -16.43
N ALA A 562 -37.73 -12.09 -17.11
CA ALA A 562 -39.13 -12.45 -17.32
C ALA A 562 -39.59 -12.19 -18.75
N ALA A 563 -40.49 -13.05 -19.25
CA ALA A 563 -41.15 -12.94 -20.55
C ALA A 563 -42.67 -13.05 -20.38
N VAL A 564 -43.44 -12.09 -20.89
CA VAL A 564 -44.90 -12.06 -20.81
C VAL A 564 -45.51 -12.93 -21.91
N LYS A 565 -46.43 -13.84 -21.56
CA LYS A 565 -47.19 -14.62 -22.56
C LYS A 565 -48.41 -13.83 -23.04
N HIS A 566 -48.66 -13.90 -24.35
CA HIS A 566 -49.69 -13.17 -25.10
C HIS A 566 -50.93 -12.79 -24.27
N SER A 567 -50.98 -11.54 -23.86
CA SER A 567 -52.10 -10.97 -23.13
C SER A 567 -52.68 -9.83 -23.94
N GLY A 568 -53.97 -9.89 -24.28
CA GLY A 568 -54.72 -8.81 -24.93
C GLY A 568 -54.75 -7.49 -24.14
N ARG A 569 -54.08 -7.43 -22.99
CA ARG A 569 -53.89 -6.25 -22.14
C ARG A 569 -52.83 -5.27 -22.67
N GLY A 570 -51.93 -5.68 -23.57
CA GLY A 570 -50.87 -4.79 -24.08
C GLY A 570 -51.39 -3.53 -24.79
N ALA A 571 -52.45 -3.69 -25.61
CA ALA A 571 -53.09 -2.57 -26.30
C ALA A 571 -53.89 -1.65 -25.34
N LEU A 572 -54.51 -2.24 -24.32
CA LEU A 572 -55.24 -1.50 -23.28
C LEU A 572 -54.30 -0.62 -22.45
N LEU A 573 -53.13 -1.14 -22.07
CA LEU A 573 -52.13 -0.42 -21.29
C LEU A 573 -51.54 0.77 -22.06
N ALA A 574 -51.34 0.61 -23.37
CA ALA A 574 -50.90 1.69 -24.25
C ALA A 574 -51.92 2.84 -24.33
N GLY A 575 -53.22 2.52 -24.35
CA GLY A 575 -54.29 3.51 -24.30
C GLY A 575 -54.38 4.25 -22.95
N VAL A 576 -54.24 3.53 -21.84
CA VAL A 576 -54.32 4.11 -20.49
C VAL A 576 -53.13 5.03 -20.19
N THR A 577 -51.92 4.67 -20.64
CA THR A 577 -50.70 5.48 -20.44
C THR A 577 -50.70 6.75 -21.28
N ALA A 578 -51.19 6.69 -22.52
CA ALA A 578 -51.43 7.88 -23.36
C ALA A 578 -52.49 8.82 -22.75
N PHE A 579 -53.57 8.25 -22.20
CA PHE A 579 -54.65 9.02 -21.56
C PHE A 579 -54.19 9.73 -20.28
N VAL A 580 -53.48 9.03 -19.39
CA VAL A 580 -52.90 9.61 -18.16
C VAL A 580 -51.84 10.65 -18.50
N GLY A 581 -50.99 10.37 -19.50
CA GLY A 581 -50.02 11.34 -20.02
C GLY A 581 -50.70 12.64 -20.49
N GLY A 582 -51.83 12.53 -21.20
CA GLY A 582 -52.62 13.69 -21.61
C GLY A 582 -53.25 14.48 -20.47
N LEU A 583 -53.75 13.79 -19.44
CA LEU A 583 -54.31 14.43 -18.23
C LEU A 583 -53.27 15.22 -17.44
N VAL A 584 -52.03 14.72 -17.36
CA VAL A 584 -50.98 15.34 -16.54
C VAL A 584 -50.17 16.39 -17.32
N GLY A 585 -49.94 16.18 -18.61
CA GLY A 585 -48.99 16.97 -19.41
C GLY A 585 -49.55 17.63 -20.67
N GLY A 586 -50.87 17.56 -20.91
CA GLY A 586 -51.48 18.09 -22.14
C GLY A 586 -51.00 17.36 -23.41
N PRO A 587 -51.01 18.00 -24.59
CA PRO A 587 -50.63 17.36 -25.86
C PRO A 587 -49.21 16.74 -25.87
N PRO A 588 -48.16 17.37 -25.29
CA PRO A 588 -46.85 16.73 -25.12
C PRO A 588 -46.90 15.50 -24.22
N GLY A 589 -47.74 15.54 -23.18
CA GLY A 589 -47.96 14.41 -22.27
C GLY A 589 -48.64 13.20 -22.94
N ILE A 590 -49.53 13.41 -23.92
CA ILE A 590 -50.09 12.33 -24.74
C ILE A 590 -48.99 11.63 -25.55
N ALA A 591 -48.06 12.40 -26.12
CA ALA A 591 -46.95 11.84 -26.91
C ALA A 591 -46.00 11.01 -26.05
N VAL A 592 -45.64 11.50 -24.85
CA VAL A 592 -44.78 10.77 -23.91
C VAL A 592 -45.50 9.52 -23.37
N GLY A 593 -46.77 9.66 -22.99
CA GLY A 593 -47.60 8.54 -22.51
C GLY A 593 -47.83 7.48 -23.58
N GLY A 594 -48.06 7.88 -24.83
CA GLY A 594 -48.23 6.98 -25.97
C GLY A 594 -46.94 6.26 -26.39
N ALA A 595 -45.79 6.94 -26.32
CA ALA A 595 -44.49 6.32 -26.59
C ALA A 595 -44.11 5.26 -25.54
N LEU A 596 -44.31 5.57 -24.26
CA LEU A 596 -44.11 4.62 -23.15
C LEU A 596 -45.09 3.44 -23.25
N GLY A 597 -46.36 3.73 -23.55
CA GLY A 597 -47.40 2.73 -23.76
C GLY A 597 -47.12 1.78 -24.92
N GLY A 598 -46.64 2.31 -26.05
CA GLY A 598 -46.29 1.54 -27.25
C GLY A 598 -45.10 0.59 -27.02
N LEU A 599 -44.08 1.04 -26.30
CA LEU A 599 -42.91 0.21 -25.94
C LEU A 599 -43.29 -0.93 -24.98
N LEU A 600 -44.11 -0.65 -23.98
CA LEU A 600 -44.64 -1.65 -23.05
C LEU A 600 -45.55 -2.66 -23.76
N GLY A 601 -46.44 -2.19 -24.63
CA GLY A 601 -47.34 -3.02 -25.42
C GLY A 601 -46.59 -3.97 -26.36
N ALA A 602 -45.60 -3.44 -27.10
CA ALA A 602 -44.77 -4.23 -28.01
C ALA A 602 -43.97 -5.32 -27.27
N TRP A 603 -43.42 -5.00 -26.09
CA TRP A 603 -42.72 -5.98 -25.28
C TRP A 603 -43.66 -7.10 -24.78
N MET A 604 -44.84 -6.75 -24.26
CA MET A 604 -45.84 -7.72 -23.77
C MET A 604 -46.35 -8.67 -24.86
N THR A 605 -46.20 -8.32 -26.13
CA THR A 605 -46.52 -9.17 -27.28
C THR A 605 -45.34 -9.96 -27.85
N SER A 606 -44.10 -9.63 -27.48
CA SER A 606 -42.88 -10.15 -28.12
C SER A 606 -42.38 -11.50 -27.58
N GLY A 607 -42.82 -11.93 -26.39
CA GLY A 607 -42.35 -13.16 -25.75
C GLY A 607 -40.86 -13.20 -25.38
N GLN A 608 -40.14 -12.07 -25.47
CA GLN A 608 -38.72 -11.98 -25.17
C GLN A 608 -38.43 -11.82 -23.67
N PHE A 609 -37.44 -12.57 -23.18
CA PHE A 609 -36.95 -12.45 -21.79
C PHE A 609 -36.18 -11.15 -21.61
N LYS A 610 -36.69 -10.28 -20.73
CA LYS A 610 -36.00 -9.05 -20.31
C LYS A 610 -35.58 -9.12 -18.84
N PRO A 611 -34.52 -8.40 -18.43
CA PRO A 611 -34.16 -8.27 -17.02
C PRO A 611 -35.30 -7.68 -16.20
N VAL A 612 -35.67 -8.33 -15.09
CA VAL A 612 -36.74 -7.85 -14.20
C VAL A 612 -36.51 -6.43 -13.67
N PRO A 613 -35.28 -5.98 -13.34
CA PRO A 613 -35.06 -4.59 -12.94
C PRO A 613 -35.49 -3.57 -14.01
N GLN A 614 -35.35 -3.91 -15.28
CA GLN A 614 -35.78 -3.05 -16.38
C GLN A 614 -37.32 -2.97 -16.43
N ILE A 615 -37.99 -4.13 -16.31
CA ILE A 615 -39.46 -4.22 -16.31
C ILE A 615 -40.05 -3.39 -15.15
N LEU A 616 -39.48 -3.50 -13.95
CA LEU A 616 -39.95 -2.77 -12.77
C LEU A 616 -39.87 -1.25 -12.92
N MET A 617 -38.82 -0.73 -13.58
CA MET A 617 -38.66 0.69 -13.84
C MET A 617 -39.60 1.22 -14.92
N GLU A 618 -40.02 0.36 -15.84
CA GLU A 618 -40.94 0.71 -16.94
C GLU A 618 -42.43 0.59 -16.54
N LEU A 619 -42.75 0.09 -15.33
CA LEU A 619 -44.15 -0.05 -14.87
C LEU A 619 -44.88 1.30 -14.70
N PRO A 620 -46.18 1.38 -15.03
CA PRO A 620 -46.99 2.56 -14.74
C PRO A 620 -47.04 2.89 -13.24
N PRO A 621 -47.20 4.18 -12.85
CA PRO A 621 -47.20 4.59 -11.44
C PRO A 621 -48.23 3.85 -10.56
N ALA A 622 -49.40 3.53 -11.10
CA ALA A 622 -50.45 2.79 -10.38
C ALA A 622 -50.01 1.36 -9.99
N GLU A 623 -49.24 0.71 -10.86
CA GLU A 623 -48.72 -0.64 -10.65
C GLU A 623 -47.51 -0.63 -9.70
N GLN A 624 -46.64 0.36 -9.82
CA GLN A 624 -45.56 0.61 -8.85
C GLN A 624 -46.10 0.82 -7.44
N GLN A 625 -47.26 1.50 -7.31
CA GLN A 625 -47.93 1.70 -6.02
C GLN A 625 -48.45 0.39 -5.40
N LYS A 626 -48.87 -0.58 -6.22
CA LYS A 626 -49.34 -1.89 -5.76
C LYS A 626 -48.19 -2.74 -5.23
N LEU A 627 -47.09 -2.81 -5.97
CA LEU A 627 -45.83 -3.43 -5.55
C LEU A 627 -45.27 -2.80 -4.27
N TYR A 628 -45.31 -1.47 -4.17
CA TYR A 628 -44.90 -0.74 -2.97
C TYR A 628 -45.70 -1.15 -1.74
N LYS A 629 -47.03 -1.28 -1.83
CA LYS A 629 -47.88 -1.69 -0.70
C LYS A 629 -47.56 -3.10 -0.22
N GLU A 630 -47.36 -4.04 -1.14
CA GLU A 630 -47.03 -5.44 -0.81
C GLU A 630 -45.62 -5.57 -0.21
N ALA A 631 -44.63 -4.89 -0.79
CA ALA A 631 -43.26 -4.85 -0.25
C ALA A 631 -43.22 -4.18 1.13
N MET A 632 -43.94 -3.06 1.30
CA MET A 632 -44.06 -2.38 2.59
C MET A 632 -44.71 -3.24 3.67
N ALA A 633 -45.65 -4.13 3.32
CA ALA A 633 -46.29 -5.03 4.29
C ALA A 633 -45.29 -6.02 4.93
N ILE A 634 -44.29 -6.48 4.17
CA ILE A 634 -43.25 -7.38 4.67
C ILE A 634 -42.27 -6.64 5.58
N VAL A 635 -41.90 -5.40 5.23
CA VAL A 635 -40.89 -4.64 5.97
C VAL A 635 -41.48 -3.79 7.11
N LYS A 636 -42.81 -3.71 7.22
CA LYS A 636 -43.52 -2.96 8.28
C LYS A 636 -43.15 -3.40 9.70
N GLY A 637 -42.71 -4.65 9.88
CA GLY A 637 -42.23 -5.20 11.15
C GLY A 637 -40.74 -4.91 11.45
N LEU A 638 -39.98 -4.37 10.49
CA LEU A 638 -38.57 -4.05 10.65
C LEU A 638 -38.42 -2.61 11.16
N ASN A 639 -37.65 -2.40 12.24
CA ASN A 639 -37.43 -1.06 12.80
C ASN A 639 -36.34 -0.29 12.00
N CYS A 640 -36.54 -0.12 10.70
CA CYS A 640 -35.62 0.62 9.83
C CYS A 640 -35.95 2.12 9.87
N ALA A 641 -34.92 2.96 10.01
CA ALA A 641 -35.07 4.42 10.04
C ALA A 641 -35.14 5.04 8.63
N ASP A 642 -34.53 4.41 7.63
CA ASP A 642 -34.46 4.85 6.23
C ASP A 642 -34.29 3.68 5.23
N ILE A 643 -34.25 4.01 3.93
CA ILE A 643 -34.09 3.02 2.85
C ILE A 643 -32.71 2.35 2.83
N PHE A 644 -31.65 3.01 3.33
CA PHE A 644 -30.31 2.44 3.34
C PHE A 644 -30.21 1.33 4.37
N GLN A 645 -30.71 1.56 5.59
CA GLN A 645 -30.83 0.51 6.60
C GLN A 645 -31.70 -0.63 6.09
N LEU A 646 -32.82 -0.33 5.44
CA LEU A 646 -33.67 -1.37 4.88
C LEU A 646 -32.95 -2.18 3.80
N THR A 647 -32.17 -1.53 2.93
CA THR A 647 -31.40 -2.20 1.88
C THR A 647 -30.34 -3.11 2.47
N VAL A 648 -29.56 -2.64 3.46
CA VAL A 648 -28.57 -3.47 4.15
C VAL A 648 -29.24 -4.67 4.85
N PHE A 649 -30.40 -4.45 5.47
CA PHE A 649 -31.11 -5.50 6.20
C PHE A 649 -31.70 -6.56 5.27
N VAL A 650 -32.27 -6.12 4.14
CA VAL A 650 -32.79 -7.02 3.10
C VAL A 650 -31.63 -7.77 2.45
N MET A 651 -30.57 -7.10 2.00
CA MET A 651 -29.43 -7.74 1.32
C MET A 651 -28.58 -8.62 2.24
N GLY A 652 -28.59 -8.35 3.55
CA GLY A 652 -27.90 -9.18 4.55
C GLY A 652 -28.68 -10.41 5.00
N SER A 653 -29.94 -10.56 4.56
CA SER A 653 -30.81 -11.66 4.99
C SER A 653 -31.39 -12.41 3.78
N GLY A 654 -30.87 -13.62 3.54
CA GLY A 654 -31.36 -14.48 2.46
C GLY A 654 -32.87 -14.76 2.53
N HIS A 655 -33.44 -14.82 3.74
CA HIS A 655 -34.88 -14.95 3.96
C HIS A 655 -35.65 -13.72 3.48
N LEU A 656 -35.21 -12.50 3.84
CA LEU A 656 -35.87 -11.27 3.40
C LEU A 656 -35.68 -11.02 1.91
N GLN A 657 -34.51 -11.33 1.34
CA GLN A 657 -34.31 -11.33 -0.11
C GLN A 657 -35.32 -12.25 -0.80
N GLN A 658 -35.57 -13.44 -0.24
CA GLN A 658 -36.53 -14.39 -0.79
C GLN A 658 -37.98 -13.90 -0.68
N GLN A 659 -38.35 -13.26 0.43
CA GLN A 659 -39.67 -12.64 0.57
C GLN A 659 -39.87 -11.45 -0.38
N MET A 660 -38.88 -10.56 -0.51
CA MET A 660 -38.89 -9.43 -1.44
C MET A 660 -38.92 -9.90 -2.90
N ALA A 661 -38.11 -10.88 -3.25
CA ALA A 661 -38.16 -11.58 -4.53
C ALA A 661 -39.55 -12.17 -4.79
N GLY A 662 -40.17 -12.78 -3.76
CA GLY A 662 -41.50 -13.37 -3.83
C GLY A 662 -42.59 -12.35 -4.20
N VAL A 663 -42.50 -11.11 -3.72
CA VAL A 663 -43.42 -10.03 -4.13
C VAL A 663 -43.33 -9.77 -5.63
N VAL A 664 -42.11 -9.61 -6.13
CA VAL A 664 -41.85 -9.37 -7.56
C VAL A 664 -42.31 -10.55 -8.41
N ILE A 665 -42.00 -11.78 -7.99
CA ILE A 665 -42.38 -13.02 -8.67
C ILE A 665 -43.90 -13.17 -8.71
N ASN A 666 -44.59 -12.97 -7.59
CA ASN A 666 -46.04 -13.09 -7.52
C ASN A 666 -46.73 -12.06 -8.41
N TYR A 667 -46.23 -10.83 -8.41
CA TYR A 667 -46.74 -9.78 -9.29
C TYR A 667 -46.57 -10.15 -10.77
N LEU A 668 -45.35 -10.51 -11.19
CA LEU A 668 -45.05 -10.86 -12.58
C LEU A 668 -45.83 -12.10 -13.07
N THR A 669 -46.00 -13.12 -12.22
CA THR A 669 -46.69 -14.36 -12.59
C THR A 669 -48.22 -14.22 -12.57
N ARG A 670 -48.79 -13.56 -11.56
CA ARG A 670 -50.26 -13.47 -11.40
C ARG A 670 -50.88 -12.33 -12.19
N GLU A 671 -50.27 -11.15 -12.18
CA GLU A 671 -50.85 -9.96 -12.80
C GLU A 671 -50.48 -9.83 -14.28
N LEU A 672 -49.22 -10.17 -14.60
CA LEU A 672 -48.67 -10.08 -15.96
C LEU A 672 -48.56 -11.42 -16.69
N SER A 673 -48.93 -12.54 -16.07
CA SER A 673 -48.85 -13.88 -16.67
C SER A 673 -47.47 -14.18 -17.29
N ALA A 674 -46.40 -13.69 -16.65
CA ALA A 674 -45.05 -13.80 -17.15
C ALA A 674 -44.37 -15.11 -16.70
N GLU A 675 -43.56 -15.68 -17.58
CA GLU A 675 -42.64 -16.78 -17.29
C GLU A 675 -41.30 -16.20 -16.80
N ILE A 676 -40.80 -16.67 -15.65
CA ILE A 676 -39.59 -16.16 -15.00
C ILE A 676 -38.46 -17.18 -15.12
N LYS A 677 -37.27 -16.71 -15.49
CA LYS A 677 -36.00 -17.46 -15.46
C LYS A 677 -35.01 -16.80 -14.53
N TYR A 678 -34.23 -17.63 -13.84
CA TYR A 678 -33.12 -17.20 -12.98
C TYR A 678 -31.79 -17.40 -13.70
N GLY A 679 -30.83 -16.50 -13.49
CA GLY A 679 -29.45 -16.69 -13.92
C GLY A 679 -28.83 -17.92 -13.23
N LYS A 680 -28.02 -18.67 -13.97
CA LYS A 680 -27.17 -19.73 -13.40
C LYS A 680 -26.06 -19.13 -12.56
#